data_AF-A0A6L7US98-F1
#
_entry.id   AF-A0A6L7US98-F1
#
_cell.length_a   1.000
_cell.length_b   1.000
_cell.length_c   1.000
_cell.angle_alpha   90.00
_cell.angle_beta   90.00
_cell.angle_gamma   90.00
#
_symmetry.space_group_name_H-M   'P 1'
#
loop_
_entity.id
_entity.type
_entity.pdbx_description
1 polymer ?
#
loop_
_entity_poly.entity_id
_entity_poly.type
_entity_poly.pdbx_seq_one_letter_code
_entity_poly.pdbx_strand_id
1 'polypeptide(L)'
;MLARPETSVVPQRSVLWRGTLAGLFLGALSCGGEDMTRPLPPPPPPPPTGPTPVRVKITPGEATVFVGETLQLTAEALNQLSEPLPGARVTWTSADPAVATVDESGLVRGLGEGRTTVTATAGPVLAAVPVAVESIDRATLMSLFDAAGGKDWIRKDNWAGDGPVGSWFGVEANADARVTALRLSANGLAGRLPSSLGELALLTELRVDGNAGLGGAIPVSLAQLPVRELHYGGTMLCTSGNEAFRAWLDGIPARTGAFIECKGDRDNLEVLYEAMGGSSWNRSTNWLTDKPLGHWFGIATDSAGNVTEINLRRNGLWGEIPPEIGDFPHLVRLGLDYNHLGGEIPPEVGNLVELRRLDLDGNSIGGRIPPEIGNLANLEVLWLGADNLGGPIPPELGNLRNLRELNLYEAPLEGSIPAEFGGLTELRKLRITDTPIEGSLPEGIPGLENLEVIHLAGNRLSGVLPAGLGQLGNLRVLDVSNNQIEGPLPAELGGLRGLQTISAGGNMLSGPLPPELGAAGALVRLWLRGNPGLMGPLPLELTELDRLEELVADETGLCMPRTPEFRDWVLSTALYKWRIRPCGTEANTEAYLTQATQSFDYPVPLIAGKSALLRVFVTAERETTETIPPVRATFFVDDVETHVANIPAGSSAIPTEAQVGELELSANAEIPAEVIQPGLEMVVEVDPDGTVDATLGVSKRIPEEGRAPVDVEAMPTLHLTLVPFVSTSNNDRGPEEIVAAASPEHELFWETNHWLPVGAFEMSKHAAVTVDTGDLLAMLDNLVQIRAMEGGRGHWHGIASPNLGGGTAGVAYRPIATDHPPEWGKSAVSIPEAWVIAHEIGHNFSLLHAPCGGPAPPSIDPVFPYEGGRTGVWGYDPRDGGSLVHPGRRDLLSYCDPQWISDYSFTTALRWRLKDPLEVRAASASARTLIVSGGAAADGALHLDPAFVVAAPPILPGSPGPYALTGHRADGSELFSFRFDMAVSADGDGRSGFVMALPVQTAWESELASLVLSGPGGSVEMREGSAPPMAVLRDPGTGEVRAIFRDLPAGPLAGSAAEARAPEPGLDVLVSTGLPRAEDWRR
;
A
#
# COMPACT_ATOMS: atom_id res chain seq x y z
N MET A 1 47.09 -8.54 -41.68
CA MET A 1 46.98 -9.89 -42.30
C MET A 1 47.99 -10.77 -41.59
N LEU A 2 47.55 -11.70 -40.72
CA LEU A 2 48.38 -12.48 -39.77
C LEU A 2 49.04 -11.58 -38.66
N ALA A 3 49.31 -12.00 -37.41
CA ALA A 3 48.89 -13.17 -36.61
C ALA A 3 48.78 -12.81 -35.09
N ARG A 4 48.41 -13.79 -34.25
CA ARG A 4 48.16 -13.78 -32.77
C ARG A 4 49.40 -14.26 -31.96
N PRO A 5 49.38 -14.44 -30.60
CA PRO A 5 48.64 -13.78 -29.48
C PRO A 5 49.54 -13.46 -28.23
N GLU A 6 48.98 -12.89 -27.13
CA GLU A 6 49.06 -13.46 -25.74
C GLU A 6 48.34 -12.60 -24.66
N THR A 7 47.55 -13.25 -23.76
CA THR A 7 46.96 -12.74 -22.47
C THR A 7 46.08 -11.46 -22.53
N SER A 8 45.13 -11.12 -21.64
CA SER A 8 44.25 -11.76 -20.61
C SER A 8 43.12 -10.72 -20.27
N VAL A 9 42.07 -10.86 -19.43
CA VAL A 9 41.64 -11.84 -18.41
C VAL A 9 40.10 -12.14 -18.56
N VAL A 10 39.36 -12.37 -17.47
CA VAL A 10 37.97 -12.92 -17.28
C VAL A 10 37.48 -12.41 -15.89
N PRO A 11 36.18 -12.14 -15.54
CA PRO A 11 34.92 -12.90 -15.77
C PRO A 11 33.68 -12.08 -16.21
N GLN A 12 32.48 -12.63 -16.48
CA GLN A 12 32.04 -14.00 -16.81
C GLN A 12 30.81 -13.95 -17.76
N ARG A 13 30.34 -15.10 -18.28
CA ARG A 13 29.16 -15.19 -19.15
C ARG A 13 28.39 -16.52 -19.02
N SER A 14 27.07 -16.42 -18.92
CA SER A 14 26.03 -17.25 -19.59
C SER A 14 26.14 -18.80 -19.71
N VAL A 15 25.10 -19.48 -19.20
CA VAL A 15 24.18 -20.40 -19.96
C VAL A 15 24.66 -21.83 -20.36
N LEU A 16 23.99 -22.83 -19.73
CA LEU A 16 23.54 -24.18 -20.19
C LEU A 16 24.51 -25.35 -20.57
N TRP A 17 24.26 -26.48 -19.86
CA TRP A 17 24.11 -27.89 -20.31
C TRP A 17 25.26 -28.94 -20.38
N ARG A 18 25.00 -30.04 -19.66
CA ARG A 18 25.34 -31.48 -19.81
C ARG A 18 26.71 -31.92 -20.41
N GLY A 19 27.43 -32.75 -19.66
CA GLY A 19 28.46 -33.69 -20.17
C GLY A 19 29.03 -34.61 -19.08
N THR A 20 29.15 -35.92 -19.34
CA THR A 20 29.54 -36.95 -18.36
C THR A 20 30.96 -37.51 -18.61
N LEU A 21 31.50 -38.23 -17.61
CA LEU A 21 32.66 -39.14 -17.61
C LEU A 21 34.07 -38.53 -17.43
N ALA A 22 34.90 -39.27 -16.70
CA ALA A 22 36.30 -38.96 -16.37
C ALA A 22 37.25 -40.12 -16.76
N GLY A 23 38.53 -39.81 -17.02
CA GLY A 23 39.62 -40.79 -17.22
C GLY A 23 40.19 -41.32 -15.88
N LEU A 24 40.65 -42.58 -15.77
CA LEU A 24 41.88 -43.18 -16.36
C LEU A 24 43.17 -42.67 -15.65
N PHE A 25 44.16 -43.50 -15.28
CA PHE A 25 44.68 -44.71 -15.96
C PHE A 25 45.37 -45.76 -15.04
N LEU A 26 45.36 -47.03 -15.50
CA LEU A 26 46.38 -48.11 -15.42
C LEU A 26 47.11 -48.52 -14.10
N GLY A 27 47.13 -49.84 -13.84
CA GLY A 27 48.08 -50.56 -12.97
C GLY A 27 47.69 -52.03 -12.82
N ALA A 28 48.62 -53.00 -12.85
CA ALA A 28 48.31 -54.45 -12.89
C ALA A 28 49.34 -55.36 -12.17
N LEU A 29 48.99 -56.65 -12.06
CA LEU A 29 49.81 -57.83 -11.67
C LEU A 29 50.08 -58.12 -10.17
N SER A 30 49.19 -58.96 -9.61
CA SER A 30 49.49 -60.26 -8.95
C SER A 30 50.95 -60.67 -8.67
N CYS A 31 51.24 -61.13 -7.43
CA CYS A 31 51.71 -62.51 -7.09
C CYS A 31 52.38 -62.63 -5.70
N GLY A 32 52.09 -63.71 -4.96
CA GLY A 32 52.91 -64.30 -3.88
C GLY A 32 53.01 -63.53 -2.54
N GLY A 33 53.05 -64.16 -1.36
CA GLY A 33 52.82 -65.56 -0.98
C GLY A 33 54.04 -66.28 -0.40
N GLU A 34 53.90 -66.83 0.82
CA GLU A 34 54.73 -67.91 1.36
C GLU A 34 53.95 -68.70 2.43
N ASP A 35 54.32 -69.95 2.67
CA ASP A 35 53.60 -70.96 3.49
C ASP A 35 54.56 -71.60 4.53
N MET A 36 54.06 -72.54 5.34
CA MET A 36 54.73 -73.48 6.26
C MET A 36 54.54 -73.27 7.77
N THR A 37 53.37 -73.71 8.24
CA THR A 37 53.21 -74.69 9.35
C THR A 37 53.98 -74.54 10.68
N ARG A 38 53.24 -74.35 11.78
CA ARG A 38 53.25 -75.25 12.98
C ARG A 38 52.07 -74.94 13.94
N PRO A 39 51.70 -75.85 14.88
CA PRO A 39 50.37 -75.87 15.51
C PRO A 39 50.18 -75.00 16.78
N LEU A 40 48.90 -74.85 17.14
CA LEU A 40 48.29 -74.03 18.20
C LEU A 40 48.86 -74.20 19.62
N PRO A 41 48.78 -73.13 20.45
CA PRO A 41 47.90 -73.17 21.63
C PRO A 41 46.99 -71.89 21.74
N PRO A 42 46.53 -71.38 22.92
CA PRO A 42 45.11 -71.09 23.16
C PRO A 42 44.66 -69.63 22.84
N PRO A 43 43.34 -69.34 22.81
CA PRO A 43 42.81 -68.10 22.25
C PRO A 43 42.95 -66.86 23.18
N PRO A 44 43.29 -65.68 22.62
CA PRO A 44 43.01 -64.37 23.21
C PRO A 44 41.49 -64.03 23.20
N PRO A 45 41.05 -63.00 23.95
CA PRO A 45 39.63 -62.64 24.06
C PRO A 45 39.04 -62.05 22.77
N PRO A 46 37.70 -62.04 22.62
CA PRO A 46 37.06 -61.46 21.43
C PRO A 46 37.36 -59.95 21.30
N PRO A 47 37.75 -59.46 20.11
CA PRO A 47 37.73 -58.03 19.81
C PRO A 47 36.28 -57.51 19.88
N PRO A 48 36.07 -56.21 20.12
CA PRO A 48 34.74 -55.68 20.44
C PRO A 48 33.74 -55.92 19.32
N THR A 49 32.49 -56.21 19.70
CA THR A 49 31.35 -56.10 18.80
C THR A 49 31.32 -54.68 18.23
N GLY A 50 31.52 -54.55 16.91
CA GLY A 50 31.30 -53.27 16.23
C GLY A 50 29.90 -52.74 16.56
N PRO A 51 29.72 -51.41 16.64
CA PRO A 51 28.51 -50.81 17.20
C PRO A 51 27.28 -51.31 16.45
N THR A 52 26.50 -52.18 17.11
CA THR A 52 25.25 -52.69 16.56
C THR A 52 24.27 -51.53 16.49
N PRO A 53 23.62 -51.26 15.33
CA PRO A 53 22.55 -50.27 15.27
C PRO A 53 21.44 -50.67 16.25
N VAL A 54 20.94 -49.69 16.99
CA VAL A 54 19.87 -49.85 18.00
C VAL A 54 18.59 -49.13 17.59
N ARG A 55 18.67 -48.26 16.57
CA ARG A 55 17.51 -47.64 15.92
C ARG A 55 17.79 -47.45 14.43
N VAL A 56 16.73 -47.42 13.63
CA VAL A 56 16.76 -46.86 12.26
C VAL A 56 15.82 -45.66 12.25
N LYS A 57 16.18 -44.60 11.53
CA LYS A 57 15.32 -43.45 11.24
C LYS A 57 15.12 -43.37 9.73
N ILE A 58 13.87 -43.40 9.26
CA ILE A 58 13.52 -43.15 7.87
C ILE A 58 13.15 -41.66 7.72
N THR A 59 13.49 -41.06 6.58
CA THR A 59 13.07 -39.69 6.22
C THR A 59 12.59 -39.68 4.76
N PRO A 60 11.42 -39.08 4.43
CA PRO A 60 10.41 -38.52 5.35
C PRO A 60 9.76 -39.58 6.26
N GLY A 61 9.06 -39.12 7.31
CA GLY A 61 8.46 -39.99 8.34
C GLY A 61 7.11 -40.62 7.96
N GLU A 62 6.48 -40.09 6.91
CA GLU A 62 5.35 -40.65 6.16
C GLU A 62 5.56 -40.26 4.67
N ALA A 63 4.91 -40.95 3.73
CA ALA A 63 5.14 -40.73 2.30
C ALA A 63 3.88 -40.90 1.45
N THR A 64 3.74 -40.06 0.42
CA THR A 64 2.73 -40.16 -0.65
C THR A 64 3.43 -40.12 -2.00
N VAL A 65 3.00 -40.94 -2.95
CA VAL A 65 3.51 -40.98 -4.34
C VAL A 65 2.38 -41.34 -5.30
N PHE A 66 2.34 -40.79 -6.50
CA PHE A 66 1.29 -41.15 -7.47
C PHE A 66 1.58 -42.48 -8.18
N VAL A 67 0.55 -43.16 -8.68
CA VAL A 67 0.72 -44.37 -9.51
C VAL A 67 1.62 -44.06 -10.72
N GLY A 68 2.63 -44.90 -10.93
CA GLY A 68 3.64 -44.73 -11.99
C GLY A 68 4.91 -43.99 -11.55
N GLU A 69 4.80 -43.06 -10.60
CA GLU A 69 5.88 -42.17 -10.12
C GLU A 69 6.80 -42.80 -9.05
N THR A 70 7.87 -42.08 -8.70
CA THR A 70 8.89 -42.52 -7.74
C THR A 70 9.23 -41.47 -6.68
N LEU A 71 9.41 -41.91 -5.43
CA LEU A 71 9.82 -41.09 -4.30
C LEU A 71 11.07 -41.68 -3.63
N GLN A 72 12.09 -40.86 -3.36
CA GLN A 72 13.29 -41.31 -2.64
C GLN A 72 13.07 -41.27 -1.13
N LEU A 73 13.19 -42.43 -0.47
CA LEU A 73 13.37 -42.50 0.98
C LEU A 73 14.85 -42.56 1.33
N THR A 74 15.21 -42.03 2.51
CA THR A 74 16.54 -42.24 3.11
C THR A 74 16.40 -42.91 4.48
N ALA A 75 17.41 -43.68 4.90
CA ALA A 75 17.41 -44.37 6.18
C ALA A 75 18.78 -44.29 6.87
N GLU A 76 18.79 -43.81 8.11
CA GLU A 76 19.98 -43.70 8.96
C GLU A 76 19.93 -44.76 10.05
N ALA A 77 20.98 -45.58 10.14
CA ALA A 77 21.18 -46.53 11.23
C ALA A 77 21.92 -45.84 12.38
N LEU A 78 21.33 -45.83 13.57
CA LEU A 78 21.79 -45.05 14.73
C LEU A 78 22.29 -45.94 15.88
N ASN A 79 23.27 -45.45 16.62
CA ASN A 79 23.78 -46.07 17.85
C ASN A 79 22.87 -45.75 19.07
N GLN A 80 23.28 -46.20 20.28
CA GLN A 80 22.54 -45.94 21.52
C GLN A 80 22.51 -44.46 21.96
N LEU A 81 23.38 -43.62 21.40
CA LEU A 81 23.44 -42.16 21.62
C LEU A 81 22.67 -41.38 20.53
N SER A 82 21.98 -42.07 19.63
CA SER A 82 21.30 -41.52 18.43
C SER A 82 22.22 -40.91 17.37
N GLU A 83 23.51 -41.25 17.37
CA GLU A 83 24.47 -40.82 16.34
C GLU A 83 24.45 -41.78 15.13
N PRO A 84 24.61 -41.28 13.89
CA PRO A 84 24.71 -42.12 12.69
C PRO A 84 25.90 -43.09 12.71
N LEU A 85 25.73 -44.28 12.14
CA LEU A 85 26.76 -45.31 12.00
C LEU A 85 27.26 -45.42 10.55
N PRO A 86 28.43 -44.84 10.20
CA PRO A 86 28.94 -44.83 8.83
C PRO A 86 29.23 -46.25 8.33
N GLY A 87 28.73 -46.58 7.14
CA GLY A 87 28.93 -47.89 6.51
C GLY A 87 28.03 -49.02 7.01
N ALA A 88 27.06 -48.75 7.90
CA ALA A 88 26.01 -49.69 8.23
C ALA A 88 25.16 -50.01 6.97
N ARG A 89 25.04 -51.29 6.61
CA ARG A 89 24.18 -51.71 5.50
C ARG A 89 22.71 -51.65 5.92
N VAL A 90 21.92 -50.88 5.19
CA VAL A 90 20.46 -50.90 5.24
C VAL A 90 19.95 -51.76 4.08
N THR A 91 18.88 -52.52 4.30
CA THR A 91 18.11 -53.21 3.25
C THR A 91 16.66 -52.80 3.32
N TRP A 92 16.06 -52.52 2.16
CA TRP A 92 14.67 -52.07 2.04
C TRP A 92 13.74 -53.21 1.61
N THR A 93 12.49 -53.16 2.07
CA THR A 93 11.40 -54.07 1.68
C THR A 93 10.07 -53.31 1.66
N SER A 94 9.15 -53.69 0.78
CA SER A 94 7.75 -53.23 0.81
C SER A 94 6.85 -54.35 1.30
N ALA A 95 5.91 -54.04 2.20
CA ALA A 95 4.94 -55.00 2.73
C ALA A 95 3.96 -55.51 1.66
N ASP A 96 3.55 -54.62 0.75
CA ASP A 96 2.80 -54.95 -0.47
C ASP A 96 3.53 -54.39 -1.72
N PRO A 97 4.27 -55.24 -2.46
CA PRO A 97 4.92 -54.88 -3.71
C PRO A 97 3.99 -54.63 -4.91
N ALA A 98 2.69 -54.93 -4.81
CA ALA A 98 1.71 -54.59 -5.85
C ALA A 98 1.21 -53.14 -5.72
N VAL A 99 1.21 -52.59 -4.49
CA VAL A 99 0.92 -51.17 -4.23
C VAL A 99 2.15 -50.31 -4.52
N ALA A 100 3.31 -50.61 -3.92
CA ALA A 100 4.57 -49.96 -4.28
C ALA A 100 5.78 -50.89 -4.12
N THR A 101 6.74 -50.80 -5.03
CA THR A 101 8.07 -51.41 -4.86
C THR A 101 9.07 -50.43 -4.25
N VAL A 102 10.17 -50.94 -3.72
CA VAL A 102 11.33 -50.16 -3.26
C VAL A 102 12.61 -50.88 -3.68
N ASP A 103 13.62 -50.14 -4.12
CA ASP A 103 14.91 -50.70 -4.54
C ASP A 103 16.00 -50.67 -3.43
N GLU A 104 17.20 -51.16 -3.74
CA GLU A 104 18.33 -51.20 -2.79
C GLU A 104 18.79 -49.80 -2.31
N SER A 105 18.47 -48.73 -3.04
CA SER A 105 18.78 -47.34 -2.66
C SER A 105 17.74 -46.72 -1.73
N GLY A 106 16.53 -47.30 -1.66
CA GLY A 106 15.37 -46.69 -1.00
C GLY A 106 14.47 -45.88 -1.93
N LEU A 107 14.66 -45.99 -3.26
CA LEU A 107 13.76 -45.39 -4.23
C LEU A 107 12.48 -46.22 -4.30
N VAL A 108 11.37 -45.63 -3.85
CA VAL A 108 10.03 -46.22 -3.89
C VAL A 108 9.38 -45.90 -5.24
N ARG A 109 8.61 -46.84 -5.80
CA ARG A 109 7.78 -46.61 -7.00
C ARG A 109 6.34 -47.01 -6.75
N GLY A 110 5.39 -46.10 -7.00
CA GLY A 110 3.96 -46.39 -6.98
C GLY A 110 3.57 -47.27 -8.17
N LEU A 111 2.90 -48.40 -7.92
CA LEU A 111 2.48 -49.38 -8.93
C LEU A 111 0.98 -49.68 -8.93
N GLY A 112 0.32 -49.51 -7.77
CA GLY A 112 -1.11 -49.72 -7.60
C GLY A 112 -1.64 -48.83 -6.49
N GLU A 113 -2.84 -48.30 -6.68
CA GLU A 113 -3.48 -47.41 -5.72
C GLU A 113 -3.81 -48.14 -4.40
N GLY A 114 -3.50 -47.52 -3.26
CA GLY A 114 -3.66 -48.12 -1.94
C GLY A 114 -2.65 -47.61 -0.90
N ARG A 115 -2.51 -48.33 0.21
CA ARG A 115 -1.50 -48.04 1.25
C ARG A 115 -0.66 -49.27 1.54
N THR A 116 0.65 -49.09 1.54
CA THR A 116 1.66 -50.10 1.89
C THR A 116 2.58 -49.58 2.98
N THR A 117 3.56 -50.37 3.39
CA THR A 117 4.54 -49.99 4.40
C THR A 117 5.93 -50.40 3.93
N VAL A 118 6.81 -49.42 3.79
CA VAL A 118 8.20 -49.65 3.39
C VAL A 118 9.06 -49.74 4.66
N THR A 119 9.82 -50.82 4.77
CA THR A 119 10.61 -51.16 5.96
C THR A 119 12.10 -51.13 5.64
N ALA A 120 12.84 -50.28 6.35
CA ALA A 120 14.29 -50.22 6.34
C ALA A 120 14.85 -51.05 7.50
N THR A 121 15.71 -52.03 7.20
CA THR A 121 16.34 -52.90 8.19
C THR A 121 17.85 -52.69 8.19
N ALA A 122 18.45 -52.48 9.38
CA ALA A 122 19.88 -52.39 9.57
C ALA A 122 20.31 -53.34 10.69
N GLY A 123 20.96 -54.45 10.33
CA GLY A 123 21.32 -55.48 11.31
C GLY A 123 20.09 -56.05 12.04
N PRO A 124 20.03 -56.04 13.39
CA PRO A 124 18.91 -56.59 14.15
C PRO A 124 17.73 -55.63 14.33
N VAL A 125 17.80 -54.39 13.83
CA VAL A 125 16.77 -53.36 14.03
C VAL A 125 16.15 -52.89 12.73
N LEU A 126 14.86 -52.56 12.78
CA LEU A 126 14.08 -52.09 11.65
C LEU A 126 13.29 -50.83 12.02
N ALA A 127 12.98 -50.03 11.00
CA ALA A 127 11.98 -48.98 11.05
C ALA A 127 11.07 -49.11 9.82
N ALA A 128 9.84 -48.63 9.94
CA ALA A 128 8.81 -48.77 8.92
C ALA A 128 8.11 -47.42 8.70
N VAL A 129 7.85 -47.07 7.45
CA VAL A 129 7.16 -45.85 7.02
C VAL A 129 5.89 -46.21 6.24
N PRO A 130 4.72 -45.60 6.53
CA PRO A 130 3.56 -45.76 5.67
C PRO A 130 3.79 -45.06 4.34
N VAL A 131 3.42 -45.73 3.24
CA VAL A 131 3.42 -45.16 1.90
C VAL A 131 2.01 -45.22 1.35
N ALA A 132 1.41 -44.06 1.09
CA ALA A 132 0.20 -43.93 0.29
C ALA A 132 0.55 -43.86 -1.20
N VAL A 133 -0.21 -44.59 -2.02
CA VAL A 133 -0.14 -44.54 -3.47
C VAL A 133 -1.51 -44.14 -4.01
N GLU A 134 -1.58 -43.03 -4.72
CA GLU A 134 -2.84 -42.38 -5.08
C GLU A 134 -2.94 -42.20 -6.62
N SER A 135 -4.16 -42.24 -7.17
CA SER A 135 -4.41 -41.85 -8.56
C SER A 135 -4.77 -40.37 -8.65
N ILE A 136 -3.99 -39.61 -9.43
CA ILE A 136 -4.21 -38.18 -9.66
C ILE A 136 -5.59 -37.89 -10.28
N ASP A 137 -6.11 -38.81 -11.11
CA ASP A 137 -7.42 -38.65 -11.76
C ASP A 137 -8.60 -39.00 -10.83
N ARG A 138 -8.37 -39.66 -9.68
CA ARG A 138 -9.45 -40.07 -8.75
C ARG A 138 -10.25 -38.87 -8.25
N ALA A 139 -9.57 -37.77 -7.92
CA ALA A 139 -10.21 -36.56 -7.42
C ALA A 139 -11.17 -35.97 -8.47
N THR A 140 -10.71 -35.86 -9.72
CA THR A 140 -11.48 -35.42 -10.87
C THR A 140 -12.70 -36.30 -11.15
N LEU A 141 -12.57 -37.62 -11.04
CA LEU A 141 -13.70 -38.54 -11.17
C LEU A 141 -14.70 -38.39 -10.03
N MET A 142 -14.26 -38.25 -8.79
CA MET A 142 -15.18 -38.01 -7.66
C MET A 142 -15.90 -36.66 -7.76
N SER A 143 -15.25 -35.62 -8.29
CA SER A 143 -15.88 -34.35 -8.67
C SER A 143 -17.02 -34.58 -9.69
N LEU A 144 -16.78 -35.33 -10.76
CA LEU A 144 -17.83 -35.73 -11.73
C LEU A 144 -18.96 -36.51 -11.05
N PHE A 145 -18.62 -37.45 -10.16
CA PHE A 145 -19.61 -38.26 -9.45
C PHE A 145 -20.53 -37.40 -8.61
N ASP A 146 -20.02 -36.46 -7.82
CA ASP A 146 -20.88 -35.60 -6.99
C ASP A 146 -21.60 -34.49 -7.79
N ALA A 147 -20.97 -33.90 -8.82
CA ALA A 147 -21.57 -32.84 -9.64
C ALA A 147 -22.68 -33.32 -10.60
N ALA A 148 -22.64 -34.59 -11.02
CA ALA A 148 -23.60 -35.19 -11.95
C ALA A 148 -24.54 -36.24 -11.30
N GLY A 149 -24.73 -36.20 -9.97
CA GLY A 149 -25.77 -36.99 -9.29
C GLY A 149 -25.42 -38.47 -9.07
N GLY A 150 -24.14 -38.80 -8.94
CA GLY A 150 -23.56 -40.15 -8.88
C GLY A 150 -24.22 -41.11 -7.90
N LYS A 151 -24.66 -40.58 -6.76
CA LYS A 151 -25.38 -41.35 -5.73
C LYS A 151 -26.66 -42.00 -6.29
N ASP A 152 -27.30 -41.40 -7.29
CA ASP A 152 -28.54 -41.88 -7.92
C ASP A 152 -28.34 -42.56 -9.29
N TRP A 153 -27.10 -42.65 -9.81
CA TRP A 153 -26.82 -43.33 -11.08
C TRP A 153 -27.28 -44.80 -11.12
N ILE A 154 -27.75 -45.24 -12.28
CA ILE A 154 -28.28 -46.59 -12.55
C ILE A 154 -27.19 -47.65 -12.36
N ARG A 155 -25.97 -47.41 -12.86
CA ARG A 155 -24.76 -48.20 -12.58
C ARG A 155 -23.67 -47.31 -12.02
N LYS A 156 -23.04 -47.78 -10.95
CA LYS A 156 -22.01 -47.08 -10.17
C LYS A 156 -21.06 -48.08 -9.51
N ASP A 157 -20.82 -49.21 -10.15
CA ASP A 157 -19.97 -50.28 -9.62
C ASP A 157 -18.53 -49.76 -9.40
N ASN A 158 -18.00 -50.00 -8.20
CA ASN A 158 -16.71 -49.53 -7.67
C ASN A 158 -16.52 -47.99 -7.53
N TRP A 159 -17.48 -47.16 -7.98
CA TRP A 159 -17.46 -45.73 -7.67
C TRP A 159 -17.61 -45.51 -6.17
N ALA A 160 -16.87 -44.54 -5.62
CA ALA A 160 -16.69 -44.34 -4.17
C ALA A 160 -16.12 -45.56 -3.40
N GLY A 161 -15.43 -46.49 -4.08
CA GLY A 161 -14.68 -47.58 -3.47
C GLY A 161 -13.16 -47.41 -3.56
N ASP A 162 -12.42 -48.15 -2.74
CA ASP A 162 -10.95 -48.09 -2.67
C ASP A 162 -10.25 -48.78 -3.86
N GLY A 163 -10.99 -49.48 -4.73
CA GLY A 163 -10.45 -50.11 -5.93
C GLY A 163 -9.97 -49.09 -6.98
N PRO A 164 -8.97 -49.43 -7.81
CA PRO A 164 -8.34 -48.49 -8.73
C PRO A 164 -9.31 -47.96 -9.79
N VAL A 165 -9.14 -46.69 -10.20
CA VAL A 165 -10.09 -45.97 -11.08
C VAL A 165 -10.43 -46.70 -12.39
N GLY A 166 -9.47 -47.41 -13.01
CA GLY A 166 -9.71 -48.23 -14.21
C GLY A 166 -10.56 -49.49 -14.00
N SER A 167 -11.04 -49.74 -12.78
CA SER A 167 -12.02 -50.78 -12.45
C SER A 167 -13.44 -50.25 -12.22
N TRP A 168 -13.63 -48.93 -12.29
CA TRP A 168 -14.92 -48.28 -12.04
C TRP A 168 -15.85 -48.40 -13.24
N PHE A 169 -17.16 -48.49 -12.99
CA PHE A 169 -18.14 -48.63 -14.06
C PHE A 169 -18.04 -47.45 -15.05
N GLY A 170 -17.75 -47.75 -16.32
CA GLY A 170 -17.68 -46.75 -17.39
C GLY A 170 -16.36 -45.96 -17.45
N VAL A 171 -15.35 -46.31 -16.65
CA VAL A 171 -14.00 -45.70 -16.72
C VAL A 171 -13.05 -46.65 -17.45
N GLU A 172 -12.33 -46.15 -18.46
CA GLU A 172 -11.18 -46.84 -19.05
C GLU A 172 -9.91 -46.06 -18.70
N ALA A 173 -8.85 -46.76 -18.29
CA ALA A 173 -7.58 -46.17 -17.89
C ALA A 173 -6.39 -46.97 -18.43
N ASN A 174 -5.24 -46.31 -18.57
CA ASN A 174 -4.00 -46.90 -19.06
C ASN A 174 -3.27 -47.71 -17.96
N ALA A 175 -2.08 -48.23 -18.30
CA ALA A 175 -1.25 -49.03 -17.38
C ALA A 175 -0.74 -48.26 -16.14
N ASP A 176 -0.70 -46.92 -16.21
CA ASP A 176 -0.29 -46.01 -15.13
C ASP A 176 -1.53 -45.43 -14.39
N ALA A 177 -2.69 -46.09 -14.53
CA ALA A 177 -3.99 -45.70 -13.95
C ALA A 177 -4.52 -44.30 -14.35
N ARG A 178 -4.04 -43.73 -15.47
CA ARG A 178 -4.56 -42.47 -16.05
C ARG A 178 -5.75 -42.73 -16.96
N VAL A 179 -6.81 -41.94 -16.82
CA VAL A 179 -8.09 -42.11 -17.54
C VAL A 179 -7.95 -41.77 -19.02
N THR A 180 -8.45 -42.65 -19.89
CA THR A 180 -8.41 -42.52 -21.35
C THR A 180 -9.79 -42.45 -22.01
N ALA A 181 -10.82 -43.01 -21.37
CA ALA A 181 -12.22 -42.89 -21.82
C ALA A 181 -13.22 -42.90 -20.66
N LEU A 182 -14.33 -42.18 -20.84
CA LEU A 182 -15.49 -42.16 -19.93
C LEU A 182 -16.78 -42.50 -20.70
N ARG A 183 -17.45 -43.58 -20.31
CA ARG A 183 -18.64 -44.17 -20.97
C ARG A 183 -19.81 -44.31 -20.00
N LEU A 184 -20.53 -43.20 -19.79
CA LEU A 184 -21.64 -43.02 -18.84
C LEU A 184 -22.99 -42.75 -19.53
N SER A 185 -23.13 -43.14 -20.81
CA SER A 185 -24.35 -42.99 -21.60
C SER A 185 -25.56 -43.68 -20.95
N ALA A 186 -26.71 -42.99 -20.94
CA ALA A 186 -28.00 -43.46 -20.41
C ALA A 186 -27.93 -44.07 -18.99
N ASN A 187 -27.10 -43.47 -18.13
CA ASN A 187 -26.81 -43.97 -16.78
C ASN A 187 -27.54 -43.20 -15.66
N GLY A 188 -28.35 -42.19 -16.00
CA GLY A 188 -29.12 -41.39 -15.04
C GLY A 188 -28.35 -40.20 -14.46
N LEU A 189 -27.37 -39.65 -15.21
CA LEU A 189 -26.65 -38.44 -14.80
C LEU A 189 -27.63 -37.26 -14.72
N ALA A 190 -27.53 -36.47 -13.65
CA ALA A 190 -28.35 -35.28 -13.40
C ALA A 190 -27.56 -34.21 -12.64
N GLY A 191 -27.69 -32.94 -13.02
CA GLY A 191 -26.78 -31.88 -12.61
C GLY A 191 -25.93 -31.40 -13.79
N ARG A 192 -24.62 -31.21 -13.60
CA ARG A 192 -23.70 -30.68 -14.62
C ARG A 192 -22.42 -31.49 -14.77
N LEU A 193 -21.67 -31.21 -15.83
CA LEU A 193 -20.27 -31.62 -15.96
C LEU A 193 -19.37 -30.60 -15.21
N PRO A 194 -18.42 -31.02 -14.35
CA PRO A 194 -17.54 -30.09 -13.68
C PRO A 194 -16.32 -29.70 -14.53
N SER A 195 -15.85 -28.47 -14.37
CA SER A 195 -14.66 -27.91 -15.03
C SER A 195 -13.39 -28.75 -14.82
N SER A 196 -13.29 -29.44 -13.68
CA SER A 196 -12.18 -30.34 -13.34
C SER A 196 -11.97 -31.46 -14.36
N LEU A 197 -12.96 -31.82 -15.19
CA LEU A 197 -12.77 -32.80 -16.28
C LEU A 197 -11.57 -32.49 -17.20
N GLY A 198 -11.20 -31.20 -17.34
CA GLY A 198 -10.01 -30.75 -18.05
C GLY A 198 -8.67 -31.28 -17.49
N GLU A 199 -8.64 -31.81 -16.27
CA GLU A 199 -7.45 -32.40 -15.62
C GLU A 199 -7.11 -33.81 -16.17
N LEU A 200 -8.07 -34.48 -16.82
CA LEU A 200 -7.93 -35.82 -17.38
C LEU A 200 -7.10 -35.80 -18.67
N ALA A 201 -5.81 -35.48 -18.54
CA ALA A 201 -4.89 -35.15 -19.63
C ALA A 201 -4.77 -36.18 -20.78
N LEU A 202 -5.21 -37.43 -20.58
CA LEU A 202 -5.20 -38.50 -21.59
C LEU A 202 -6.60 -38.89 -22.09
N LEU A 203 -7.65 -38.16 -21.71
CA LEU A 203 -9.04 -38.43 -22.12
C LEU A 203 -9.21 -38.23 -23.63
N THR A 204 -9.62 -39.30 -24.32
CA THR A 204 -9.84 -39.31 -25.79
C THR A 204 -11.29 -39.58 -26.18
N GLU A 205 -12.10 -40.14 -25.27
CA GLU A 205 -13.52 -40.44 -25.46
C GLU A 205 -14.33 -40.00 -24.23
N LEU A 206 -15.37 -39.18 -24.42
CA LEU A 206 -16.33 -38.80 -23.39
C LEU A 206 -17.76 -39.04 -23.89
N ARG A 207 -18.50 -39.90 -23.20
CA ARG A 207 -19.86 -40.29 -23.56
C ARG A 207 -20.81 -40.17 -22.37
N VAL A 208 -21.72 -39.21 -22.48
CA VAL A 208 -22.77 -38.87 -21.51
C VAL A 208 -24.14 -38.75 -22.20
N ASP A 209 -24.27 -39.23 -23.44
CA ASP A 209 -25.50 -39.22 -24.23
C ASP A 209 -26.65 -40.00 -23.57
N GLY A 210 -27.89 -39.56 -23.81
CA GLY A 210 -29.11 -40.15 -23.24
C GLY A 210 -29.38 -39.84 -21.76
N ASN A 211 -28.62 -38.93 -21.14
CA ASN A 211 -28.84 -38.48 -19.76
C ASN A 211 -29.64 -37.17 -19.71
N ALA A 212 -30.96 -37.24 -19.80
CA ALA A 212 -31.84 -36.07 -19.93
C ALA A 212 -31.88 -35.12 -18.71
N GLY A 213 -31.31 -35.51 -17.56
CA GLY A 213 -31.17 -34.64 -16.38
C GLY A 213 -29.85 -33.85 -16.32
N LEU A 214 -28.90 -34.13 -17.21
CA LEU A 214 -27.59 -33.49 -17.27
C LEU A 214 -27.69 -32.23 -18.14
N GLY A 215 -27.28 -31.07 -17.62
CA GLY A 215 -27.33 -29.77 -18.29
C GLY A 215 -26.29 -28.78 -17.76
N GLY A 216 -26.48 -27.49 -18.05
CA GLY A 216 -25.45 -26.46 -17.89
C GLY A 216 -24.48 -26.45 -19.08
N ALA A 217 -23.41 -25.66 -18.98
CA ALA A 217 -22.40 -25.58 -20.04
C ALA A 217 -21.60 -26.89 -20.20
N ILE A 218 -21.17 -27.20 -21.43
CA ILE A 218 -20.06 -28.12 -21.68
C ILE A 218 -18.76 -27.38 -21.29
N PRO A 219 -17.96 -27.89 -20.33
CA PRO A 219 -16.77 -27.19 -19.86
C PRO A 219 -15.78 -26.85 -20.98
N VAL A 220 -15.36 -25.59 -21.02
CA VAL A 220 -14.36 -25.04 -21.94
C VAL A 220 -13.01 -25.71 -21.71
N SER A 221 -12.73 -26.14 -20.48
CA SER A 221 -11.54 -26.90 -20.10
C SER A 221 -11.35 -28.22 -20.87
N LEU A 222 -12.40 -28.77 -21.49
CA LEU A 222 -12.28 -29.94 -22.38
C LEU A 222 -11.49 -29.64 -23.66
N ALA A 223 -11.38 -28.37 -24.08
CA ALA A 223 -10.69 -27.99 -25.31
C ALA A 223 -9.16 -28.16 -25.25
N GLN A 224 -8.57 -28.24 -24.06
CA GLN A 224 -7.14 -28.55 -23.89
C GLN A 224 -6.83 -30.05 -24.01
N LEU A 225 -7.85 -30.91 -24.09
CA LEU A 225 -7.72 -32.37 -24.07
C LEU A 225 -7.73 -32.99 -25.48
N PRO A 226 -7.07 -34.16 -25.67
CA PRO A 226 -6.98 -34.84 -26.96
C PRO A 226 -8.26 -35.62 -27.35
N VAL A 227 -9.44 -35.05 -27.08
CA VAL A 227 -10.75 -35.66 -27.30
C VAL A 227 -10.99 -35.92 -28.79
N ARG A 228 -11.45 -37.13 -29.11
CA ARG A 228 -11.78 -37.58 -30.48
C ARG A 228 -13.21 -38.09 -30.62
N GLU A 229 -13.78 -38.60 -29.53
CA GLU A 229 -15.18 -39.01 -29.46
C GLU A 229 -15.90 -38.23 -28.35
N LEU A 230 -16.95 -37.48 -28.69
CA LEU A 230 -17.75 -36.68 -27.74
C LEU A 230 -19.25 -36.87 -27.98
N HIS A 231 -19.89 -37.64 -27.10
CA HIS A 231 -21.30 -38.01 -27.22
C HIS A 231 -22.12 -37.43 -26.06
N TYR A 232 -23.00 -36.46 -26.36
CA TYR A 232 -23.84 -35.75 -25.39
C TYR A 232 -25.30 -35.55 -25.85
N GLY A 233 -25.71 -36.12 -27.00
CA GLY A 233 -27.08 -36.03 -27.50
C GLY A 233 -28.11 -36.62 -26.54
N GLY A 234 -29.27 -35.97 -26.39
CA GLY A 234 -30.29 -36.37 -25.41
C GLY A 234 -29.98 -35.96 -23.97
N THR A 235 -29.04 -35.03 -23.77
CA THR A 235 -28.86 -34.23 -22.55
C THR A 235 -29.48 -32.83 -22.75
N MET A 236 -29.42 -32.00 -21.72
CA MET A 236 -29.76 -30.57 -21.72
C MET A 236 -28.49 -29.68 -21.69
N LEU A 237 -27.33 -30.22 -22.08
CA LEU A 237 -26.06 -29.48 -22.09
C LEU A 237 -26.05 -28.37 -23.16
N CYS A 238 -25.53 -27.21 -22.81
CA CYS A 238 -25.38 -26.05 -23.68
C CYS A 238 -23.90 -25.76 -24.01
N THR A 239 -23.66 -24.93 -25.02
CA THR A 239 -22.34 -24.58 -25.56
C THR A 239 -22.10 -23.09 -25.43
N SER A 240 -20.91 -22.74 -24.93
CA SER A 240 -20.33 -21.39 -24.99
C SER A 240 -20.34 -20.84 -26.44
N GLY A 241 -20.50 -19.52 -26.56
CA GLY A 241 -20.45 -18.76 -27.80
C GLY A 241 -19.03 -18.56 -28.35
N ASN A 242 -18.01 -18.67 -27.50
CA ASN A 242 -16.59 -18.52 -27.82
C ASN A 242 -16.20 -19.26 -29.13
N GLU A 243 -15.72 -18.51 -30.13
CA GLU A 243 -15.44 -19.06 -31.47
C GLU A 243 -14.34 -20.13 -31.47
N ALA A 244 -13.32 -20.00 -30.61
CA ALA A 244 -12.23 -20.98 -30.51
C ALA A 244 -12.70 -22.30 -29.89
N PHE A 245 -13.52 -22.24 -28.84
CA PHE A 245 -14.16 -23.41 -28.25
C PHE A 245 -15.12 -24.09 -29.25
N ARG A 246 -15.89 -23.29 -29.99
CA ARG A 246 -16.78 -23.76 -31.06
C ARG A 246 -16.01 -24.46 -32.19
N ALA A 247 -14.89 -23.88 -32.63
CA ALA A 247 -14.02 -24.45 -33.65
C ALA A 247 -13.36 -25.77 -33.20
N TRP A 248 -12.95 -25.87 -31.93
CA TRP A 248 -12.54 -27.15 -31.33
C TRP A 248 -13.69 -28.17 -31.36
N LEU A 249 -14.87 -27.79 -30.88
CA LEU A 249 -16.03 -28.67 -30.76
C LEU A 249 -16.51 -29.20 -32.12
N ASP A 250 -16.46 -28.38 -33.18
CA ASP A 250 -16.76 -28.79 -34.57
C ASP A 250 -15.61 -29.60 -35.21
N GLY A 251 -14.39 -29.55 -34.65
CA GLY A 251 -13.24 -30.35 -35.08
C GLY A 251 -13.20 -31.80 -34.58
N ILE A 252 -14.06 -32.17 -33.61
CA ILE A 252 -14.08 -33.51 -33.00
C ILE A 252 -14.58 -34.56 -34.02
N PRO A 253 -13.78 -35.57 -34.43
CA PRO A 253 -14.13 -36.48 -35.53
C PRO A 253 -15.40 -37.33 -35.32
N ALA A 254 -15.73 -37.68 -34.07
CA ALA A 254 -16.93 -38.44 -33.74
C ALA A 254 -17.74 -37.71 -32.66
N ARG A 255 -18.63 -36.81 -33.09
CA ARG A 255 -19.50 -36.03 -32.19
C ARG A 255 -20.98 -36.39 -32.38
N THR A 256 -21.73 -36.55 -31.30
CA THR A 256 -23.20 -36.56 -31.35
C THR A 256 -23.82 -35.70 -30.27
N GLY A 257 -24.52 -34.65 -30.68
CA GLY A 257 -25.24 -33.68 -29.86
C GLY A 257 -25.76 -32.56 -30.76
N ALA A 258 -26.59 -31.66 -30.22
CA ALA A 258 -27.02 -30.45 -30.92
C ALA A 258 -26.22 -29.26 -30.39
N PHE A 259 -25.94 -28.27 -31.23
CA PHE A 259 -25.49 -26.96 -30.74
C PHE A 259 -26.69 -26.29 -30.06
N ILE A 260 -26.58 -26.04 -28.76
CA ILE A 260 -27.58 -25.34 -27.95
C ILE A 260 -26.81 -24.25 -27.22
N GLU A 261 -26.95 -23.01 -27.68
CA GLU A 261 -26.40 -21.83 -27.03
C GLU A 261 -26.92 -21.74 -25.58
N CYS A 262 -26.04 -21.39 -24.64
CA CYS A 262 -26.43 -21.14 -23.24
C CYS A 262 -27.32 -19.87 -23.15
N LYS A 263 -28.35 -19.89 -22.30
CA LYS A 263 -29.43 -18.87 -22.29
C LYS A 263 -29.99 -18.54 -20.90
N GLY A 264 -29.21 -18.78 -19.86
CA GLY A 264 -29.53 -18.34 -18.52
C GLY A 264 -28.27 -17.79 -17.85
N ASP A 265 -28.43 -16.75 -17.06
CA ASP A 265 -27.36 -16.03 -16.37
C ASP A 265 -26.43 -16.97 -15.58
N ARG A 266 -26.97 -18.08 -15.05
CA ARG A 266 -26.19 -19.17 -14.43
C ARG A 266 -25.15 -19.77 -15.38
N ASP A 267 -25.59 -20.17 -16.57
CA ASP A 267 -24.73 -20.85 -17.54
C ASP A 267 -23.66 -19.88 -18.05
N ASN A 268 -24.04 -18.61 -18.25
CA ASN A 268 -23.12 -17.54 -18.64
C ASN A 268 -22.10 -17.25 -17.51
N LEU A 269 -22.53 -17.20 -16.25
CA LEU A 269 -21.62 -17.11 -15.11
C LEU A 269 -20.69 -18.32 -15.01
N GLU A 270 -21.16 -19.53 -15.31
CA GLU A 270 -20.31 -20.73 -15.36
C GLU A 270 -19.23 -20.63 -16.46
N VAL A 271 -19.54 -20.02 -17.62
CA VAL A 271 -18.53 -19.67 -18.66
C VAL A 271 -17.55 -18.58 -18.18
N LEU A 272 -18.04 -17.50 -17.57
CA LEU A 272 -17.20 -16.43 -17.00
C LEU A 272 -16.23 -16.98 -15.92
N TYR A 273 -16.71 -17.90 -15.09
CA TYR A 273 -15.90 -18.57 -14.07
C TYR A 273 -14.78 -19.38 -14.70
N GLU A 274 -15.04 -20.16 -15.75
CA GLU A 274 -13.99 -20.93 -16.42
C GLU A 274 -13.00 -20.03 -17.20
N ALA A 275 -13.50 -19.04 -17.94
CA ALA A 275 -12.68 -18.14 -18.77
C ALA A 275 -11.73 -17.24 -17.96
N MET A 276 -12.13 -16.86 -16.74
CA MET A 276 -11.37 -15.98 -15.85
C MET A 276 -10.69 -16.72 -14.68
N GLY A 277 -10.50 -18.04 -14.78
CA GLY A 277 -9.61 -18.79 -13.88
C GLY A 277 -10.22 -19.19 -12.52
N GLY A 278 -11.53 -19.38 -12.45
CA GLY A 278 -12.36 -19.49 -11.24
C GLY A 278 -11.94 -20.48 -10.17
N SER A 279 -11.28 -21.57 -10.53
CA SER A 279 -10.71 -22.55 -9.60
C SER A 279 -9.59 -21.97 -8.71
N SER A 280 -9.02 -20.83 -9.11
CA SER A 280 -7.86 -20.20 -8.48
C SER A 280 -8.17 -18.84 -7.83
N TRP A 281 -9.45 -18.41 -7.81
CA TRP A 281 -9.85 -17.15 -7.18
C TRP A 281 -9.70 -17.19 -5.65
N ASN A 282 -9.36 -16.04 -5.07
CA ASN A 282 -9.29 -15.83 -3.62
C ASN A 282 -10.62 -16.13 -2.92
N ARG A 283 -11.75 -15.82 -3.57
CA ARG A 283 -13.12 -16.04 -3.09
C ARG A 283 -14.01 -16.52 -4.24
N SER A 284 -14.59 -17.71 -4.07
CA SER A 284 -15.48 -18.37 -5.04
C SER A 284 -16.71 -18.99 -4.34
N THR A 285 -17.13 -18.45 -3.20
CA THR A 285 -18.22 -19.01 -2.38
C THR A 285 -19.52 -19.15 -3.18
N ASN A 286 -20.12 -20.35 -3.12
CA ASN A 286 -21.31 -20.79 -3.86
C ASN A 286 -21.23 -20.81 -5.40
N TRP A 287 -20.10 -20.41 -6.01
CA TRP A 287 -19.89 -20.65 -7.45
C TRP A 287 -19.86 -22.16 -7.72
N LEU A 288 -20.36 -22.55 -8.90
CA LEU A 288 -20.59 -23.95 -9.27
C LEU A 288 -21.41 -24.76 -8.25
N THR A 289 -22.34 -24.13 -7.50
CA THR A 289 -23.31 -24.83 -6.64
C THR A 289 -24.74 -24.77 -7.18
N ASP A 290 -25.70 -25.37 -6.47
CA ASP A 290 -27.15 -25.32 -6.70
C ASP A 290 -27.81 -24.03 -6.15
N LYS A 291 -27.09 -23.22 -5.36
CA LYS A 291 -27.65 -22.07 -4.65
C LYS A 291 -28.13 -20.97 -5.60
N PRO A 292 -29.12 -20.13 -5.22
CA PRO A 292 -29.57 -18.98 -6.01
C PRO A 292 -28.41 -18.05 -6.40
N LEU A 293 -28.49 -17.39 -7.56
CA LEU A 293 -27.36 -16.60 -8.08
C LEU A 293 -27.00 -15.41 -7.17
N GLY A 294 -27.99 -14.72 -6.60
CA GLY A 294 -27.75 -13.69 -5.57
C GLY A 294 -27.18 -14.20 -4.22
N HIS A 295 -26.80 -15.48 -4.12
CA HIS A 295 -26.00 -16.03 -3.02
C HIS A 295 -24.57 -16.39 -3.45
N TRP A 296 -24.21 -16.23 -4.73
CA TRP A 296 -22.86 -16.46 -5.25
C TRP A 296 -21.99 -15.25 -4.91
N PHE A 297 -20.73 -15.47 -4.55
CA PHE A 297 -19.83 -14.38 -4.19
C PHE A 297 -19.68 -13.39 -5.35
N GLY A 298 -19.93 -12.11 -5.11
CA GLY A 298 -19.82 -11.06 -6.12
C GLY A 298 -21.03 -10.93 -7.06
N ILE A 299 -22.13 -11.65 -6.84
CA ILE A 299 -23.32 -11.62 -7.72
C ILE A 299 -24.53 -11.05 -6.97
N ALA A 300 -25.19 -10.05 -7.55
CA ALA A 300 -26.51 -9.60 -7.13
C ALA A 300 -27.55 -9.79 -8.23
N THR A 301 -28.80 -10.03 -7.83
CA THR A 301 -29.93 -10.25 -8.74
C THR A 301 -31.14 -9.37 -8.40
N ASP A 302 -31.98 -9.11 -9.40
CA ASP A 302 -33.30 -8.48 -9.21
C ASP A 302 -34.32 -9.43 -8.52
N SER A 303 -35.56 -8.96 -8.39
CA SER A 303 -36.67 -9.75 -7.81
C SER A 303 -37.19 -10.89 -8.69
N ALA A 304 -36.78 -10.98 -9.96
CA ALA A 304 -37.08 -12.09 -10.86
C ALA A 304 -35.95 -13.15 -10.89
N GLY A 305 -34.74 -12.78 -10.43
CA GLY A 305 -33.55 -13.62 -10.41
C GLY A 305 -32.54 -13.32 -11.51
N ASN A 306 -32.75 -12.26 -12.30
CA ASN A 306 -31.81 -11.80 -13.33
C ASN A 306 -30.61 -11.12 -12.65
N VAL A 307 -29.39 -11.32 -13.16
CA VAL A 307 -28.15 -10.74 -12.64
C VAL A 307 -28.08 -9.25 -12.98
N THR A 308 -27.93 -8.43 -11.93
CA THR A 308 -27.86 -6.96 -12.02
C THR A 308 -26.49 -6.41 -11.60
N GLU A 309 -25.66 -7.20 -10.93
CA GLU A 309 -24.28 -6.83 -10.59
C GLU A 309 -23.37 -8.07 -10.62
N ILE A 310 -22.19 -7.88 -11.23
CA ILE A 310 -21.04 -8.78 -11.16
C ILE A 310 -19.86 -7.96 -10.61
N ASN A 311 -19.37 -8.34 -9.44
CA ASN A 311 -18.36 -7.60 -8.67
C ASN A 311 -17.32 -8.58 -8.13
N LEU A 312 -16.21 -8.71 -8.86
CA LEU A 312 -15.11 -9.66 -8.60
C LEU A 312 -13.76 -8.94 -8.44
N ARG A 313 -13.83 -7.70 -7.95
CA ARG A 313 -12.69 -6.85 -7.55
C ARG A 313 -11.67 -7.59 -6.69
N ARG A 314 -10.36 -7.40 -6.96
CA ARG A 314 -9.24 -7.90 -6.12
C ARG A 314 -9.29 -9.40 -5.79
N ASN A 315 -9.85 -10.21 -6.69
CA ASN A 315 -10.18 -11.61 -6.42
C ASN A 315 -9.20 -12.63 -7.07
N GLY A 316 -8.20 -12.15 -7.80
CA GLY A 316 -7.18 -13.00 -8.44
C GLY A 316 -7.60 -13.63 -9.77
N LEU A 317 -8.59 -13.03 -10.47
CA LEU A 317 -8.99 -13.46 -11.81
C LEU A 317 -7.80 -13.42 -12.77
N TRP A 318 -7.75 -14.36 -13.70
CA TRP A 318 -6.73 -14.44 -14.77
C TRP A 318 -7.31 -15.14 -15.99
N GLY A 319 -6.83 -14.81 -17.19
CA GLY A 319 -7.45 -15.28 -18.44
C GLY A 319 -7.99 -14.09 -19.23
N GLU A 320 -9.14 -14.26 -19.89
CA GLU A 320 -9.73 -13.25 -20.78
C GLU A 320 -11.20 -13.01 -20.43
N ILE A 321 -11.73 -11.81 -20.73
CA ILE A 321 -13.17 -11.53 -20.58
C ILE A 321 -13.91 -12.16 -21.78
N PRO A 322 -14.80 -13.15 -21.58
CA PRO A 322 -15.45 -13.84 -22.69
C PRO A 322 -16.60 -12.98 -23.30
N PRO A 323 -16.91 -13.11 -24.60
CA PRO A 323 -18.02 -12.38 -25.25
C PRO A 323 -19.38 -12.55 -24.57
N GLU A 324 -19.61 -13.69 -23.90
CA GLU A 324 -20.78 -13.99 -23.06
C GLU A 324 -21.02 -12.97 -21.92
N ILE A 325 -20.05 -12.07 -21.64
CA ILE A 325 -20.29 -10.90 -20.79
C ILE A 325 -21.41 -10.00 -21.34
N GLY A 326 -21.64 -9.98 -22.66
CA GLY A 326 -22.72 -9.22 -23.29
C GLY A 326 -24.11 -9.83 -23.13
N ASP A 327 -24.22 -11.09 -22.68
CA ASP A 327 -25.49 -11.83 -22.55
C ASP A 327 -26.18 -11.62 -21.19
N PHE A 328 -25.81 -10.57 -20.44
CA PHE A 328 -26.47 -10.14 -19.20
C PHE A 328 -27.24 -8.81 -19.43
N PRO A 329 -28.40 -8.81 -20.12
CA PRO A 329 -29.07 -7.57 -20.56
C PRO A 329 -29.57 -6.67 -19.42
N HIS A 330 -29.64 -7.19 -18.18
CA HIS A 330 -30.04 -6.47 -16.98
C HIS A 330 -28.85 -6.06 -16.07
N LEU A 331 -27.61 -6.23 -16.54
CA LEU A 331 -26.42 -5.89 -15.75
C LEU A 331 -26.31 -4.37 -15.61
N VAL A 332 -26.37 -3.88 -14.36
CA VAL A 332 -26.27 -2.45 -14.00
C VAL A 332 -24.85 -2.09 -13.58
N ARG A 333 -24.09 -3.04 -13.01
CA ARG A 333 -22.67 -2.85 -12.64
C ARG A 333 -21.82 -4.05 -13.02
N LEU A 334 -20.65 -3.78 -13.60
CA LEU A 334 -19.59 -4.75 -13.82
C LEU A 334 -18.29 -4.19 -13.21
N GLY A 335 -17.76 -4.88 -12.20
CA GLY A 335 -16.49 -4.56 -11.56
C GLY A 335 -15.55 -5.77 -11.57
N LEU A 336 -14.47 -5.69 -12.35
CA LEU A 336 -13.42 -6.72 -12.47
C LEU A 336 -12.04 -6.14 -12.12
N ASP A 337 -11.99 -5.01 -11.43
CA ASP A 337 -10.80 -4.20 -11.19
C ASP A 337 -9.78 -4.83 -10.21
N TYR A 338 -8.51 -4.46 -10.39
CA TYR A 338 -7.33 -4.98 -9.66
C TYR A 338 -7.23 -6.52 -9.67
N ASN A 339 -7.21 -7.11 -10.87
CA ASN A 339 -7.03 -8.54 -11.11
C ASN A 339 -5.85 -8.78 -12.09
N HIS A 340 -5.76 -9.95 -12.71
CA HIS A 340 -4.73 -10.31 -13.70
C HIS A 340 -5.35 -10.71 -15.06
N LEU A 341 -6.47 -10.08 -15.43
CA LEU A 341 -7.12 -10.32 -16.72
C LEU A 341 -6.27 -9.77 -17.88
N GLY A 342 -6.24 -10.50 -18.99
CA GLY A 342 -5.64 -10.12 -20.26
C GLY A 342 -6.64 -10.24 -21.41
N GLY A 343 -6.13 -10.51 -22.61
CA GLY A 343 -6.93 -10.53 -23.84
C GLY A 343 -7.22 -9.11 -24.32
N GLU A 344 -8.39 -8.92 -24.95
CA GLU A 344 -8.94 -7.60 -25.32
C GLU A 344 -10.32 -7.43 -24.68
N ILE A 345 -10.85 -6.20 -24.59
CA ILE A 345 -12.24 -5.99 -24.17
C ILE A 345 -13.17 -6.46 -25.30
N PRO A 346 -14.08 -7.44 -25.09
CA PRO A 346 -14.96 -7.90 -26.17
C PRO A 346 -15.99 -6.81 -26.56
N PRO A 347 -16.20 -6.54 -27.87
CA PRO A 347 -17.20 -5.57 -28.35
C PRO A 347 -18.62 -5.81 -27.82
N GLU A 348 -18.94 -7.06 -27.47
CA GLU A 348 -20.20 -7.50 -26.88
C GLU A 348 -20.52 -6.80 -25.53
N VAL A 349 -19.55 -6.21 -24.85
CA VAL A 349 -19.78 -5.28 -23.72
C VAL A 349 -20.76 -4.17 -24.10
N GLY A 350 -20.76 -3.71 -25.36
CA GLY A 350 -21.70 -2.72 -25.90
C GLY A 350 -23.17 -3.15 -25.95
N ASN A 351 -23.48 -4.44 -25.72
CA ASN A 351 -24.85 -4.95 -25.64
C ASN A 351 -25.52 -4.66 -24.28
N LEU A 352 -24.75 -4.29 -23.26
CA LEU A 352 -25.19 -4.13 -21.87
C LEU A 352 -25.95 -2.81 -21.63
N VAL A 353 -27.06 -2.61 -22.35
CA VAL A 353 -27.77 -1.31 -22.43
C VAL A 353 -28.32 -0.78 -21.10
N GLU A 354 -28.44 -1.59 -20.04
CA GLU A 354 -28.82 -1.16 -18.68
C GLU A 354 -27.62 -0.79 -17.78
N LEU A 355 -26.38 -0.96 -18.26
CA LEU A 355 -25.14 -0.76 -17.50
C LEU A 355 -24.91 0.72 -17.14
N ARG A 356 -24.57 0.95 -15.88
CA ARG A 356 -24.27 2.27 -15.29
C ARG A 356 -22.83 2.40 -14.83
N ARG A 357 -22.14 1.29 -14.55
CA ARG A 357 -20.75 1.30 -14.08
C ARG A 357 -19.98 0.13 -14.70
N LEU A 358 -18.86 0.45 -15.33
CA LEU A 358 -17.90 -0.47 -15.90
C LEU A 358 -16.52 -0.15 -15.34
N ASP A 359 -16.03 -1.00 -14.42
CA ASP A 359 -14.70 -0.91 -13.84
C ASP A 359 -13.89 -2.14 -14.26
N LEU A 360 -12.86 -1.92 -15.07
CA LEU A 360 -11.91 -2.96 -15.49
C LEU A 360 -10.47 -2.64 -15.06
N ASP A 361 -10.24 -1.52 -14.37
CA ASP A 361 -8.93 -0.92 -14.18
C ASP A 361 -7.96 -1.73 -13.28
N GLY A 362 -6.66 -1.61 -13.52
CA GLY A 362 -5.62 -2.34 -12.80
C GLY A 362 -5.53 -3.81 -13.16
N ASN A 363 -5.60 -4.15 -14.45
CA ASN A 363 -5.48 -5.52 -14.96
C ASN A 363 -4.23 -5.65 -15.85
N SER A 364 -4.33 -6.38 -16.96
CA SER A 364 -3.32 -6.48 -18.02
C SER A 364 -3.98 -6.57 -19.40
N ILE A 365 -5.21 -6.08 -19.54
CA ILE A 365 -6.05 -6.13 -20.74
C ILE A 365 -5.40 -5.29 -21.83
N GLY A 366 -5.29 -5.86 -23.03
CA GLY A 366 -4.67 -5.23 -24.19
C GLY A 366 -5.68 -4.88 -25.29
N GLY A 367 -5.17 -4.75 -26.51
CA GLY A 367 -5.97 -4.40 -27.67
C GLY A 367 -6.29 -2.91 -27.73
N ARG A 368 -7.55 -2.59 -28.05
CA ARG A 368 -8.10 -1.23 -28.13
C ARG A 368 -9.39 -1.14 -27.33
N ILE A 369 -9.75 0.07 -26.90
CA ILE A 369 -11.09 0.35 -26.40
C ILE A 369 -12.10 0.14 -27.54
N PRO A 370 -13.12 -0.73 -27.42
CA PRO A 370 -14.11 -0.94 -28.47
C PRO A 370 -15.03 0.30 -28.64
N PRO A 371 -15.27 0.79 -29.87
CA PRO A 371 -16.23 1.86 -30.11
C PRO A 371 -17.66 1.49 -29.69
N GLU A 372 -17.98 0.20 -29.63
CA GLU A 372 -19.26 -0.35 -29.17
C GLU A 372 -19.61 0.04 -27.72
N ILE A 373 -18.62 0.39 -26.88
CA ILE A 373 -18.87 0.97 -25.54
C ILE A 373 -19.68 2.27 -25.66
N GLY A 374 -19.56 3.02 -26.76
CA GLY A 374 -20.36 4.22 -27.03
C GLY A 374 -21.88 3.98 -27.17
N ASN A 375 -22.32 2.72 -27.27
CA ASN A 375 -23.75 2.35 -27.26
C ASN A 375 -24.38 2.36 -25.87
N LEU A 376 -23.57 2.38 -24.80
CA LEU A 376 -24.01 2.24 -23.40
C LEU A 376 -24.64 3.55 -22.87
N ALA A 377 -25.79 3.92 -23.42
CA ALA A 377 -26.43 5.22 -23.17
C ALA A 377 -26.79 5.50 -21.69
N ASN A 378 -26.83 4.49 -20.82
CA ASN A 378 -27.06 4.62 -19.38
C ASN A 378 -25.77 4.70 -18.54
N LEU A 379 -24.58 4.61 -19.14
CA LEU A 379 -23.31 4.54 -18.41
C LEU A 379 -23.03 5.85 -17.66
N GLU A 380 -22.82 5.74 -16.34
CA GLU A 380 -22.53 6.85 -15.42
C GLU A 380 -21.04 6.86 -15.03
N VAL A 381 -20.36 5.72 -15.06
CA VAL A 381 -18.92 5.57 -14.76
C VAL A 381 -18.24 4.58 -15.72
N LEU A 382 -17.06 4.95 -16.23
CA LEU A 382 -16.18 4.12 -17.06
C LEU A 382 -14.72 4.23 -16.59
N TRP A 383 -14.17 3.17 -15.99
CA TRP A 383 -12.78 3.09 -15.55
C TRP A 383 -12.05 1.95 -16.30
N LEU A 384 -11.04 2.31 -17.09
CA LEU A 384 -10.24 1.43 -17.97
C LEU A 384 -8.74 1.76 -17.89
N GLY A 385 -8.25 2.15 -16.71
CA GLY A 385 -6.84 2.54 -16.49
C GLY A 385 -5.96 1.43 -15.95
N ALA A 386 -4.65 1.68 -15.86
CA ALA A 386 -3.62 0.72 -15.45
C ALA A 386 -3.77 -0.63 -16.16
N ASP A 387 -3.81 -0.56 -17.50
CA ASP A 387 -4.04 -1.66 -18.43
C ASP A 387 -3.14 -1.50 -19.67
N ASN A 388 -2.98 -2.54 -20.47
CA ASN A 388 -2.18 -2.53 -21.71
C ASN A 388 -2.97 -1.97 -22.93
N LEU A 389 -4.07 -1.23 -22.71
CA LEU A 389 -4.95 -0.69 -23.75
C LEU A 389 -4.24 0.36 -24.61
N GLY A 390 -4.16 0.11 -25.92
CA GLY A 390 -3.42 0.96 -26.86
C GLY A 390 -4.26 1.51 -28.02
N GLY A 391 -3.62 2.35 -28.84
CA GLY A 391 -4.27 3.02 -29.96
C GLY A 391 -5.20 4.18 -29.52
N PRO A 392 -5.99 4.74 -30.45
CA PRO A 392 -6.75 5.96 -30.18
C PRO A 392 -8.00 5.73 -29.31
N ILE A 393 -8.30 6.72 -28.47
CA ILE A 393 -9.58 6.84 -27.77
C ILE A 393 -10.71 6.95 -28.80
N PRO A 394 -11.75 6.07 -28.78
CA PRO A 394 -12.83 6.13 -29.75
C PRO A 394 -13.69 7.41 -29.60
N PRO A 395 -13.95 8.16 -30.69
CA PRO A 395 -14.86 9.31 -30.65
C PRO A 395 -16.29 8.91 -30.27
N GLU A 396 -16.67 7.64 -30.49
CA GLU A 396 -17.97 7.07 -30.11
C GLU A 396 -18.24 7.16 -28.60
N LEU A 397 -17.21 7.23 -27.74
CA LEU A 397 -17.38 7.46 -26.30
C LEU A 397 -18.07 8.82 -26.01
N GLY A 398 -17.94 9.81 -26.89
CA GLY A 398 -18.64 11.10 -26.79
C GLY A 398 -20.17 11.01 -26.84
N ASN A 399 -20.73 9.84 -27.19
CA ASN A 399 -22.17 9.59 -27.13
C ASN A 399 -22.69 9.31 -25.70
N LEU A 400 -21.81 9.07 -24.72
CA LEU A 400 -22.14 8.67 -23.36
C LEU A 400 -22.61 9.85 -22.50
N ARG A 401 -23.77 10.44 -22.84
CA ARG A 401 -24.26 11.70 -22.26
C ARG A 401 -24.54 11.67 -20.76
N ASN A 402 -24.74 10.48 -20.17
CA ASN A 402 -24.95 10.28 -18.73
C ASN A 402 -23.64 10.06 -17.94
N LEU A 403 -22.50 9.97 -18.63
CA LEU A 403 -21.20 9.66 -18.03
C LEU A 403 -20.74 10.80 -17.12
N ARG A 404 -20.52 10.50 -15.85
CA ARG A 404 -20.04 11.43 -14.83
C ARG A 404 -18.56 11.27 -14.53
N GLU A 405 -18.02 10.07 -14.68
CA GLU A 405 -16.61 9.77 -14.43
C GLU A 405 -16.01 8.94 -15.57
N LEU A 406 -14.95 9.47 -16.18
CA LEU A 406 -14.11 8.78 -17.16
C LEU A 406 -12.69 8.70 -16.62
N ASN A 407 -12.15 7.49 -16.49
CA ASN A 407 -10.82 7.23 -15.97
C ASN A 407 -10.03 6.29 -16.90
N LEU A 408 -9.02 6.83 -17.58
CA LEU A 408 -8.16 6.17 -18.57
C LEU A 408 -6.66 6.31 -18.19
N TYR A 409 -6.34 6.36 -16.90
CA TYR A 409 -4.98 6.56 -16.40
C TYR A 409 -4.03 5.39 -16.70
N GLU A 410 -2.71 5.63 -16.79
CA GLU A 410 -1.66 4.61 -16.91
C GLU A 410 -1.90 3.58 -18.05
N ALA A 411 -2.55 3.99 -19.15
CA ALA A 411 -2.77 3.16 -20.34
C ALA A 411 -1.91 3.66 -21.52
N PRO A 412 -1.38 2.79 -22.39
CA PRO A 412 -0.58 3.19 -23.57
C PRO A 412 -1.42 3.70 -24.76
N LEU A 413 -2.46 4.52 -24.50
CA LEU A 413 -3.35 5.08 -25.52
C LEU A 413 -2.66 6.18 -26.34
N GLU A 414 -2.92 6.23 -27.63
CA GLU A 414 -2.26 7.11 -28.62
C GLU A 414 -3.23 8.16 -29.21
N GLY A 415 -2.71 9.12 -29.97
CA GLY A 415 -3.52 10.15 -30.63
C GLY A 415 -4.03 11.22 -29.65
N SER A 416 -5.14 11.88 -29.96
CA SER A 416 -5.66 13.03 -29.19
C SER A 416 -6.97 12.72 -28.45
N ILE A 417 -7.29 13.52 -27.44
CA ILE A 417 -8.64 13.57 -26.84
C ILE A 417 -9.66 13.90 -27.95
N PRO A 418 -10.73 13.09 -28.16
CA PRO A 418 -11.71 13.34 -29.22
C PRO A 418 -12.48 14.65 -29.02
N ALA A 419 -12.81 15.34 -30.11
CA ALA A 419 -13.62 16.57 -30.06
C ALA A 419 -15.06 16.28 -29.60
N GLU A 420 -15.53 15.07 -29.88
CA GLU A 420 -16.81 14.49 -29.49
C GLU A 420 -17.00 14.42 -27.96
N PHE A 421 -15.93 14.56 -27.16
CA PHE A 421 -16.04 14.63 -25.69
C PHE A 421 -16.81 15.86 -25.21
N GLY A 422 -16.97 16.89 -26.05
CA GLY A 422 -17.93 17.99 -25.79
C GLY A 422 -19.40 17.54 -25.73
N GLY A 423 -19.71 16.28 -26.07
CA GLY A 423 -21.02 15.65 -25.87
C GLY A 423 -21.28 15.07 -24.47
N LEU A 424 -20.26 14.97 -23.61
CA LEU A 424 -20.32 14.36 -22.28
C LEU A 424 -20.91 15.31 -21.23
N THR A 425 -22.15 15.77 -21.44
CA THR A 425 -22.74 16.91 -20.69
C THR A 425 -22.88 16.71 -19.17
N GLU A 426 -22.92 15.47 -18.68
CA GLU A 426 -23.00 15.15 -17.24
C GLU A 426 -21.61 14.90 -16.59
N LEU A 427 -20.50 15.06 -17.34
CA LEU A 427 -19.15 14.71 -16.88
C LEU A 427 -18.69 15.62 -15.74
N ARG A 428 -18.28 14.99 -14.63
CA ARG A 428 -17.75 15.63 -13.41
C ARG A 428 -16.27 15.40 -13.25
N LYS A 429 -15.77 14.21 -13.60
CA LYS A 429 -14.37 13.82 -13.49
C LYS A 429 -13.85 13.30 -14.83
N LEU A 430 -12.84 13.97 -15.37
CA LEU A 430 -12.04 13.51 -16.51
C LEU A 430 -10.63 13.20 -16.03
N ARG A 431 -10.23 11.92 -16.06
CA ARG A 431 -8.86 11.49 -15.74
C ARG A 431 -8.26 10.72 -16.93
N ILE A 432 -7.20 11.28 -17.50
CA ILE A 432 -6.35 10.66 -18.53
C ILE A 432 -4.91 11.01 -18.11
N THR A 433 -4.31 10.20 -17.23
CA THR A 433 -3.02 10.49 -16.58
C THR A 433 -1.95 9.51 -17.06
N ASP A 434 -0.70 9.95 -17.23
CA ASP A 434 0.44 9.09 -17.63
C ASP A 434 0.14 8.25 -18.88
N THR A 435 -0.52 8.89 -19.85
CA THR A 435 -1.02 8.32 -21.10
C THR A 435 -0.34 9.06 -22.26
N PRO A 436 0.19 8.43 -23.33
CA PRO A 436 0.97 9.13 -24.35
C PRO A 436 0.16 9.99 -25.35
N ILE A 437 -1.00 10.52 -24.94
CA ILE A 437 -1.92 11.36 -25.73
C ILE A 437 -1.29 12.70 -26.11
N GLU A 438 -1.54 13.14 -27.34
CA GLU A 438 -1.00 14.34 -27.98
C GLU A 438 -2.10 15.32 -28.45
N GLY A 439 -1.70 16.44 -29.08
CA GLY A 439 -2.62 17.49 -29.52
C GLY A 439 -3.02 18.46 -28.40
N SER A 440 -4.06 19.26 -28.62
CA SER A 440 -4.54 20.27 -27.66
C SER A 440 -5.84 19.86 -26.97
N LEU A 441 -6.17 20.50 -25.83
CA LEU A 441 -7.49 20.36 -25.21
C LEU A 441 -8.59 20.76 -26.22
N PRO A 442 -9.61 19.92 -26.49
CA PRO A 442 -10.65 20.24 -27.46
C PRO A 442 -11.53 21.44 -27.06
N GLU A 443 -11.96 22.23 -28.06
CA GLU A 443 -12.84 23.40 -27.87
C GLU A 443 -14.18 23.08 -27.19
N GLY A 444 -14.61 21.80 -27.19
CA GLY A 444 -15.82 21.34 -26.51
C GLY A 444 -15.70 21.19 -24.98
N ILE A 445 -14.48 21.03 -24.43
CA ILE A 445 -14.28 20.82 -22.97
C ILE A 445 -14.77 22.01 -22.14
N PRO A 446 -14.52 23.29 -22.50
CA PRO A 446 -15.16 24.46 -21.90
C PRO A 446 -16.70 24.45 -21.80
N GLY A 447 -17.40 23.65 -22.61
CA GLY A 447 -18.87 23.55 -22.57
C GLY A 447 -19.43 22.56 -21.55
N LEU A 448 -18.57 21.81 -20.84
CA LEU A 448 -18.98 20.77 -19.91
C LEU A 448 -19.24 21.36 -18.51
N GLU A 449 -20.32 22.12 -18.35
CA GLU A 449 -20.66 22.89 -17.13
C GLU A 449 -20.62 22.08 -15.81
N ASN A 450 -20.79 20.76 -15.87
CA ASN A 450 -20.73 19.85 -14.71
C ASN A 450 -19.30 19.49 -14.24
N LEU A 451 -18.23 19.84 -14.97
CA LEU A 451 -16.87 19.43 -14.63
C LEU A 451 -16.41 19.99 -13.27
N GLU A 452 -15.97 19.08 -12.41
CA GLU A 452 -15.40 19.33 -11.08
C GLU A 452 -13.89 19.03 -11.06
N VAL A 453 -13.42 18.04 -11.83
CA VAL A 453 -12.03 17.57 -11.83
C VAL A 453 -11.55 17.27 -13.26
N ILE A 454 -10.42 17.85 -13.63
CA ILE A 454 -9.66 17.57 -14.86
C ILE A 454 -8.24 17.13 -14.44
N HIS A 455 -7.90 15.86 -14.63
CA HIS A 455 -6.56 15.30 -14.40
C HIS A 455 -5.97 14.79 -15.72
N LEU A 456 -5.08 15.57 -16.33
CA LEU A 456 -4.43 15.31 -17.62
C LEU A 456 -2.90 15.25 -17.51
N ALA A 457 -2.35 15.01 -16.32
CA ALA A 457 -0.92 15.03 -16.08
C ALA A 457 -0.15 13.89 -16.77
N GLY A 458 1.11 14.11 -17.12
CA GLY A 458 1.99 13.06 -17.67
C GLY A 458 1.69 12.66 -19.12
N ASN A 459 1.08 13.56 -19.90
CA ASN A 459 0.72 13.33 -21.31
C ASN A 459 1.69 14.09 -22.26
N ARG A 460 1.34 14.19 -23.54
CA ARG A 460 2.05 15.00 -24.57
C ARG A 460 1.14 16.12 -25.11
N LEU A 461 0.21 16.61 -24.29
CA LEU A 461 -0.70 17.68 -24.67
C LEU A 461 0.07 18.98 -24.92
N SER A 462 -0.38 19.76 -25.89
CA SER A 462 0.36 20.87 -26.50
C SER A 462 -0.58 22.00 -26.95
N GLY A 463 -0.01 23.14 -27.33
CA GLY A 463 -0.79 24.36 -27.59
C GLY A 463 -1.22 25.05 -26.29
N VAL A 464 -2.14 26.00 -26.39
CA VAL A 464 -2.54 26.86 -25.25
C VAL A 464 -3.72 26.30 -24.46
N LEU A 465 -3.77 26.61 -23.15
CA LEU A 465 -5.00 26.43 -22.37
C LEU A 465 -6.10 27.38 -22.88
N PRO A 466 -7.30 26.89 -23.23
CA PRO A 466 -8.35 27.75 -23.73
C PRO A 466 -8.97 28.59 -22.61
N ALA A 467 -9.10 29.91 -22.84
CA ALA A 467 -9.77 30.86 -21.94
C ALA A 467 -11.18 30.42 -21.51
N GLY A 468 -11.86 29.60 -22.32
CA GLY A 468 -13.14 28.99 -22.00
C GLY A 468 -13.14 28.13 -20.72
N LEU A 469 -11.99 27.65 -20.22
CA LEU A 469 -11.92 26.95 -18.93
C LEU A 469 -12.47 27.80 -17.77
N GLY A 470 -12.35 29.14 -17.83
CA GLY A 470 -12.95 30.06 -16.86
C GLY A 470 -14.49 30.10 -16.84
N GLN A 471 -15.16 29.33 -17.71
CA GLN A 471 -16.62 29.16 -17.73
C GLN A 471 -17.07 27.95 -16.90
N LEU A 472 -16.15 27.03 -16.55
CA LEU A 472 -16.43 25.80 -15.80
C LEU A 472 -16.65 26.10 -14.30
N GLY A 473 -17.76 26.75 -13.96
CA GLY A 473 -18.02 27.28 -12.62
C GLY A 473 -18.07 26.26 -11.47
N ASN A 474 -18.13 24.96 -11.76
CA ASN A 474 -18.03 23.88 -10.78
C ASN A 474 -16.60 23.35 -10.55
N LEU A 475 -15.63 23.73 -11.41
CA LEU A 475 -14.28 23.18 -11.44
C LEU A 475 -13.52 23.45 -10.14
N ARG A 476 -12.94 22.37 -9.59
CA ARG A 476 -12.19 22.33 -8.33
C ARG A 476 -10.72 22.05 -8.56
N VAL A 477 -10.42 21.12 -9.46
CA VAL A 477 -9.04 20.71 -9.77
C VAL A 477 -8.81 20.78 -11.27
N LEU A 478 -7.80 21.56 -11.66
CA LEU A 478 -7.19 21.53 -12.98
C LEU A 478 -5.74 21.07 -12.81
N ASP A 479 -5.47 19.81 -13.15
CA ASP A 479 -4.12 19.27 -13.26
C ASP A 479 -3.79 18.93 -14.72
N VAL A 480 -2.79 19.61 -15.26
CA VAL A 480 -2.25 19.48 -16.62
C VAL A 480 -0.72 19.38 -16.58
N SER A 481 -0.15 18.99 -15.43
CA SER A 481 1.30 18.95 -15.22
C SER A 481 2.02 17.94 -16.13
N ASN A 482 3.34 18.07 -16.30
CA ASN A 482 4.18 17.16 -17.09
C ASN A 482 3.64 16.93 -18.52
N ASN A 483 3.57 18.02 -19.30
CA ASN A 483 3.02 18.10 -20.65
C ASN A 483 3.87 19.06 -21.52
N GLN A 484 3.36 19.47 -22.69
CA GLN A 484 4.00 20.39 -23.64
C GLN A 484 3.13 21.64 -23.89
N ILE A 485 2.30 22.02 -22.91
CA ILE A 485 1.36 23.15 -23.00
C ILE A 485 2.13 24.47 -22.99
N GLU A 486 1.77 25.38 -23.88
CA GLU A 486 2.46 26.65 -24.15
C GLU A 486 1.56 27.88 -23.95
N GLY A 487 2.13 29.08 -24.13
CA GLY A 487 1.40 30.34 -23.98
C GLY A 487 1.18 30.76 -22.52
N PRO A 488 0.33 31.76 -22.25
CA PRO A 488 0.06 32.24 -20.90
C PRO A 488 -0.96 31.36 -20.17
N LEU A 489 -0.90 31.37 -18.84
CA LEU A 489 -1.98 30.85 -17.99
C LEU A 489 -3.21 31.78 -18.15
N PRO A 490 -4.42 31.27 -18.47
CA PRO A 490 -5.57 32.15 -18.77
C PRO A 490 -6.05 32.95 -17.55
N ALA A 491 -6.28 34.25 -17.75
CA ALA A 491 -6.78 35.15 -16.71
C ALA A 491 -8.20 34.79 -16.23
N GLU A 492 -8.98 34.19 -17.13
CA GLU A 492 -10.36 33.75 -16.88
C GLU A 492 -10.47 32.67 -15.79
N LEU A 493 -9.37 31.94 -15.48
CA LEU A 493 -9.32 31.03 -14.33
C LEU A 493 -9.53 31.76 -13.00
N GLY A 494 -9.18 33.05 -12.92
CA GLY A 494 -9.47 33.93 -11.78
C GLY A 494 -10.97 34.12 -11.49
N GLY A 495 -11.83 33.87 -12.48
CA GLY A 495 -13.29 33.88 -12.30
C GLY A 495 -13.83 32.67 -11.52
N LEU A 496 -13.06 31.58 -11.43
CA LEU A 496 -13.50 30.30 -10.88
C LEU A 496 -13.44 30.29 -9.35
N ARG A 497 -14.43 30.91 -8.71
CA ARG A 497 -14.58 30.96 -7.24
C ARG A 497 -14.74 29.60 -6.53
N GLY A 498 -14.85 28.51 -7.29
CA GLY A 498 -14.85 27.14 -6.76
C GLY A 498 -13.50 26.44 -6.80
N LEU A 499 -12.54 26.97 -7.57
CA LEU A 499 -11.27 26.33 -7.91
C LEU A 499 -10.33 26.24 -6.70
N GLN A 500 -9.81 25.05 -6.43
CA GLN A 500 -9.00 24.70 -5.27
C GLN A 500 -7.56 24.32 -5.64
N THR A 501 -7.32 23.77 -6.83
CA THR A 501 -5.99 23.37 -7.30
C THR A 501 -5.78 23.76 -8.75
N ILE A 502 -4.70 24.48 -9.03
CA ILE A 502 -4.07 24.60 -10.35
C ILE A 502 -2.72 23.88 -10.27
N SER A 503 -2.59 22.77 -10.99
CA SER A 503 -1.33 22.06 -11.21
C SER A 503 -0.98 22.11 -12.69
N ALA A 504 0.10 22.82 -13.02
CA ALA A 504 0.56 22.99 -14.40
C ALA A 504 2.10 22.95 -14.50
N GLY A 505 2.78 22.41 -13.48
CA GLY A 505 4.23 22.24 -13.49
C GLY A 505 4.72 21.32 -14.62
N GLY A 506 5.99 21.44 -15.04
CA GLY A 506 6.57 20.63 -16.11
C GLY A 506 5.89 20.88 -17.46
N ASN A 507 5.89 22.14 -17.92
CA ASN A 507 5.24 22.58 -19.15
C ASN A 507 6.05 23.73 -19.81
N MET A 508 5.53 24.28 -20.91
CA MET A 508 6.13 25.39 -21.65
C MET A 508 5.34 26.72 -21.47
N LEU A 509 4.65 26.89 -20.34
CA LEU A 509 3.90 28.13 -20.05
C LEU A 509 4.83 29.35 -20.00
N SER A 510 4.29 30.51 -20.34
CA SER A 510 5.08 31.70 -20.67
C SER A 510 4.42 33.04 -20.27
N GLY A 511 5.27 34.01 -19.93
CA GLY A 511 4.83 35.36 -19.53
C GLY A 511 4.56 35.50 -18.02
N PRO A 512 3.95 36.62 -17.59
CA PRO A 512 3.59 36.84 -16.19
C PRO A 512 2.37 36.03 -15.78
N LEU A 513 2.18 35.85 -14.46
CA LEU A 513 0.89 35.37 -13.94
C LEU A 513 -0.17 36.47 -14.05
N PRO A 514 -1.41 36.15 -14.47
CA PRO A 514 -2.49 37.12 -14.55
C PRO A 514 -2.95 37.55 -13.13
N PRO A 515 -3.05 38.87 -12.86
CA PRO A 515 -3.57 39.40 -11.59
C PRO A 515 -4.94 38.87 -11.20
N GLU A 516 -5.78 38.54 -12.19
CA GLU A 516 -7.13 38.02 -12.01
C GLU A 516 -7.19 36.76 -11.13
N LEU A 517 -6.10 35.98 -11.04
CA LEU A 517 -6.03 34.81 -10.15
C LEU A 517 -6.24 35.15 -8.67
N GLY A 518 -5.97 36.40 -8.24
CA GLY A 518 -6.30 36.87 -6.89
C GLY A 518 -7.79 36.80 -6.56
N ALA A 519 -8.67 36.79 -7.56
CA ALA A 519 -10.12 36.64 -7.37
C ALA A 519 -10.58 35.18 -7.15
N ALA A 520 -9.70 34.19 -7.36
CA ALA A 520 -9.98 32.77 -7.13
C ALA A 520 -9.82 32.39 -5.64
N GLY A 521 -10.51 33.09 -4.73
CA GLY A 521 -10.43 32.94 -3.27
C GLY A 521 -10.93 31.60 -2.67
N ALA A 522 -10.90 30.52 -3.44
CA ALA A 522 -10.98 29.14 -2.98
C ALA A 522 -9.69 28.34 -3.25
N LEU A 523 -8.70 28.94 -3.92
CA LEU A 523 -7.47 28.30 -4.37
C LEU A 523 -6.58 27.93 -3.18
N VAL A 524 -6.33 26.64 -3.03
CA VAL A 524 -5.49 26.03 -1.98
C VAL A 524 -4.09 25.74 -2.52
N ARG A 525 -3.98 25.31 -3.79
CA ARG A 525 -2.70 24.92 -4.41
C ARG A 525 -2.48 25.59 -5.76
N LEU A 526 -1.30 26.19 -5.92
CA LEU A 526 -0.80 26.71 -7.19
C LEU A 526 0.61 26.13 -7.47
N TRP A 527 0.66 25.10 -8.30
CA TRP A 527 1.90 24.42 -8.68
C TRP A 527 2.24 24.71 -10.15
N LEU A 528 3.34 25.44 -10.35
CA LEU A 528 3.79 26.02 -11.63
C LEU A 528 5.24 25.67 -11.97
N ARG A 529 5.89 24.82 -11.17
CA ARG A 529 7.30 24.40 -11.29
C ARG A 529 7.72 24.12 -12.74
N GLY A 530 8.93 24.46 -13.14
CA GLY A 530 9.52 23.89 -14.37
C GLY A 530 8.82 24.37 -15.63
N ASN A 531 8.30 25.60 -15.58
CA ASN A 531 7.83 26.37 -16.72
C ASN A 531 8.82 27.51 -16.98
N PRO A 532 9.91 27.27 -17.75
CA PRO A 532 11.00 28.24 -17.89
C PRO A 532 10.62 29.52 -18.64
N GLY A 533 9.44 29.54 -19.30
CA GLY A 533 8.89 30.73 -19.92
C GLY A 533 8.11 31.65 -18.98
N LEU A 534 7.61 31.16 -17.83
CA LEU A 534 6.89 32.00 -16.87
C LEU A 534 7.88 32.96 -16.21
N MET A 535 7.58 34.26 -16.19
CA MET A 535 8.58 35.28 -15.82
C MET A 535 7.97 36.56 -15.24
N GLY A 536 8.72 37.19 -14.32
CA GLY A 536 8.36 38.46 -13.70
C GLY A 536 7.95 38.35 -12.22
N PRO A 537 7.64 39.48 -11.57
CA PRO A 537 7.12 39.48 -10.22
C PRO A 537 5.73 38.82 -10.14
N LEU A 538 5.42 38.19 -9.01
CA LEU A 538 4.04 37.87 -8.65
C LEU A 538 3.18 39.16 -8.63
N PRO A 539 1.97 39.17 -9.21
CA PRO A 539 1.05 40.30 -9.11
C PRO A 539 0.50 40.42 -7.67
N LEU A 540 0.38 41.66 -7.18
CA LEU A 540 0.00 41.98 -5.79
C LEU A 540 -1.35 41.36 -5.39
N GLU A 541 -2.25 41.24 -6.34
CA GLU A 541 -3.58 40.66 -6.23
C GLU A 541 -3.56 39.21 -5.69
N LEU A 542 -2.45 38.46 -5.83
CA LEU A 542 -2.32 37.13 -5.21
C LEU A 542 -2.29 37.16 -3.67
N THR A 543 -1.96 38.30 -3.06
CA THR A 543 -1.99 38.43 -1.58
C THR A 543 -3.40 38.44 -1.00
N GLU A 544 -4.44 38.57 -1.83
CA GLU A 544 -5.85 38.40 -1.45
C GLU A 544 -6.25 36.91 -1.31
N LEU A 545 -5.39 35.96 -1.69
CA LEU A 545 -5.64 34.52 -1.54
C LEU A 545 -5.37 34.07 -0.10
N ASP A 546 -6.35 34.29 0.77
CA ASP A 546 -6.35 33.91 2.20
C ASP A 546 -6.36 32.39 2.45
N ARG A 547 -6.61 31.59 1.41
CA ARG A 547 -6.68 30.12 1.45
C ARG A 547 -5.52 29.41 0.75
N LEU A 548 -4.57 30.13 0.16
CA LEU A 548 -3.47 29.48 -0.54
C LEU A 548 -2.54 28.82 0.48
N GLU A 549 -2.51 27.49 0.49
CA GLU A 549 -1.68 26.67 1.37
C GLU A 549 -0.39 26.24 0.70
N GLU A 550 -0.41 26.07 -0.63
CA GLU A 550 0.73 25.64 -1.44
C GLU A 550 1.02 26.55 -2.64
N LEU A 551 2.27 27.01 -2.78
CA LEU A 551 2.76 27.81 -3.92
C LEU A 551 4.15 27.34 -4.38
N VAL A 552 4.22 26.53 -5.43
CA VAL A 552 5.49 25.99 -5.95
C VAL A 552 5.74 26.52 -7.36
N ALA A 553 6.78 27.33 -7.52
CA ALA A 553 7.11 28.02 -8.78
C ALA A 553 8.62 28.09 -9.04
N ASP A 554 9.42 27.17 -8.49
CA ASP A 554 10.82 27.03 -8.84
C ASP A 554 11.02 26.45 -10.25
N GLU A 555 12.24 26.54 -10.80
CA GLU A 555 12.52 26.27 -12.23
C GLU A 555 11.67 27.14 -13.20
N THR A 556 11.21 28.30 -12.74
CA THR A 556 10.60 29.37 -13.55
C THR A 556 11.41 30.66 -13.46
N GLY A 557 11.15 31.61 -14.35
CA GLY A 557 11.63 32.99 -14.26
C GLY A 557 10.84 33.87 -13.29
N LEU A 558 9.79 33.37 -12.64
CA LEU A 558 8.99 34.14 -11.67
C LEU A 558 9.83 34.52 -10.43
N CYS A 559 9.36 35.52 -9.70
CA CYS A 559 9.94 35.89 -8.41
C CYS A 559 8.92 36.53 -7.45
N MET A 560 9.14 36.37 -6.16
CA MET A 560 8.33 36.99 -5.10
C MET A 560 8.81 38.42 -4.82
N PRO A 561 7.95 39.45 -4.93
CA PRO A 561 8.30 40.82 -4.58
C PRO A 561 8.71 40.96 -3.12
N ARG A 562 9.68 41.84 -2.84
CA ARG A 562 10.20 42.11 -1.48
C ARG A 562 9.40 43.19 -0.74
N THR A 563 8.11 43.33 -1.02
CA THR A 563 7.28 44.36 -0.41
C THR A 563 6.70 43.86 0.92
N PRO A 564 6.30 44.76 1.85
CA PRO A 564 5.68 44.34 3.11
C PRO A 564 4.45 43.46 2.91
N GLU A 565 3.63 43.73 1.89
CA GLU A 565 2.40 43.00 1.60
C GLU A 565 2.69 41.53 1.25
N PHE A 566 3.69 41.27 0.41
CA PHE A 566 4.11 39.90 0.07
C PHE A 566 4.77 39.19 1.24
N ARG A 567 5.63 39.89 2.00
CA ARG A 567 6.24 39.33 3.21
C ARG A 567 5.16 38.94 4.21
N ASP A 568 4.22 39.82 4.49
CA ASP A 568 3.19 39.63 5.51
C ASP A 568 2.13 38.58 5.06
N TRP A 569 1.93 38.40 3.74
CA TRP A 569 1.15 37.29 3.18
C TRP A 569 1.86 35.93 3.31
N VAL A 570 3.17 35.84 3.04
CA VAL A 570 3.94 34.58 3.18
C VAL A 570 4.28 34.24 4.63
N LEU A 571 4.33 35.24 5.52
CA LEU A 571 4.36 35.05 6.97
C LEU A 571 2.96 34.79 7.56
N SER A 572 1.88 34.88 6.77
CA SER A 572 0.55 34.49 7.24
C SER A 572 0.45 32.98 7.44
N THR A 573 -0.35 32.53 8.40
CA THR A 573 -0.50 31.10 8.74
C THR A 573 -1.27 30.28 7.70
N ALA A 574 -1.56 30.82 6.51
CA ALA A 574 -2.18 30.08 5.42
C ALA A 574 -1.15 29.24 4.64
N LEU A 575 -0.14 29.93 4.08
CA LEU A 575 0.80 29.42 3.07
C LEU A 575 1.99 28.69 3.71
N TYR A 576 1.79 27.41 4.06
CA TYR A 576 2.80 26.64 4.79
C TYR A 576 3.79 25.89 3.91
N LYS A 577 3.49 25.67 2.62
CA LYS A 577 4.34 24.93 1.68
C LYS A 577 4.59 25.74 0.41
N TRP A 578 5.66 26.53 0.38
CA TRP A 578 5.98 27.38 -0.77
C TRP A 578 7.43 27.24 -1.22
N ARG A 579 7.66 27.51 -2.52
CA ARG A 579 8.99 27.52 -3.12
C ARG A 579 9.02 28.45 -4.34
N ILE A 580 9.47 29.68 -4.11
CA ILE A 580 9.70 30.71 -5.12
C ILE A 580 10.83 31.63 -4.65
N ARG A 581 11.74 32.01 -5.56
CA ARG A 581 12.85 32.91 -5.24
C ARG A 581 12.38 34.37 -5.05
N PRO A 582 12.99 35.16 -4.16
CA PRO A 582 12.75 36.61 -4.11
C PRO A 582 13.17 37.32 -5.40
N CYS A 583 12.58 38.49 -5.70
CA CYS A 583 12.97 39.33 -6.83
C CYS A 583 14.30 40.07 -6.60
N GLY A 584 15.02 40.35 -7.69
CA GLY A 584 16.29 41.10 -7.69
C GLY A 584 17.53 40.21 -7.51
N THR A 585 18.70 40.71 -7.94
CA THR A 585 19.98 39.96 -7.98
C THR A 585 20.91 40.19 -6.79
N GLU A 586 20.66 41.22 -5.97
CA GLU A 586 21.70 41.81 -5.10
C GLU A 586 21.53 41.52 -3.60
N ALA A 587 20.31 41.22 -3.12
CA ALA A 587 19.96 41.49 -1.72
C ALA A 587 20.15 40.34 -0.69
N ASN A 588 20.63 39.15 -1.10
CA ASN A 588 20.88 38.02 -0.18
C ASN A 588 22.19 37.26 -0.44
N THR A 589 22.82 37.45 -1.60
CA THR A 589 23.86 36.58 -2.18
C THR A 589 25.13 36.50 -1.33
N GLU A 590 25.36 37.54 -0.53
CA GLU A 590 26.63 37.78 0.14
C GLU A 590 26.57 37.55 1.66
N ALA A 591 25.38 37.44 2.28
CA ALA A 591 25.25 37.15 3.71
C ALA A 591 23.93 36.48 4.09
N TYR A 592 23.99 35.36 4.83
CA TYR A 592 22.82 34.74 5.45
C TYR A 592 23.19 33.97 6.74
N LEU A 593 22.17 33.61 7.51
CA LEU A 593 22.26 32.78 8.72
C LEU A 593 21.67 31.38 8.45
N THR A 594 22.19 30.34 9.10
CA THR A 594 21.68 28.96 8.98
C THR A 594 21.75 28.20 10.32
N GLN A 595 20.85 27.24 10.51
CA GLN A 595 20.81 26.34 11.67
C GLN A 595 20.86 24.84 11.30
N ALA A 596 20.57 24.48 10.05
CA ALA A 596 20.50 23.09 9.59
C ALA A 596 20.73 22.93 8.08
N THR A 597 20.19 23.86 7.28
CA THR A 597 20.20 23.81 5.80
C THR A 597 20.57 25.16 5.18
N GLN A 598 21.29 25.13 4.06
CA GLN A 598 21.94 26.29 3.43
C GLN A 598 21.41 26.46 2.01
N SER A 599 20.20 27.00 1.91
CA SER A 599 19.56 27.35 0.64
C SER A 599 19.69 28.85 0.41
N PHE A 600 20.22 29.22 -0.75
CA PHE A 600 20.44 30.63 -1.11
C PHE A 600 19.17 31.24 -1.75
N ASP A 601 18.68 30.66 -2.84
CA ASP A 601 17.52 31.16 -3.58
C ASP A 601 16.19 31.01 -2.82
N TYR A 602 16.15 30.12 -1.82
CA TYR A 602 14.97 29.85 -0.98
C TYR A 602 15.35 29.98 0.51
N PRO A 603 15.45 31.21 1.05
CA PRO A 603 15.90 31.45 2.41
C PRO A 603 15.09 30.67 3.46
N VAL A 604 15.79 29.98 4.35
CA VAL A 604 15.19 29.11 5.37
C VAL A 604 14.97 29.90 6.68
N PRO A 605 13.78 29.86 7.30
CA PRO A 605 13.52 30.55 8.55
C PRO A 605 14.36 29.99 9.71
N LEU A 606 14.83 30.86 10.60
CA LEU A 606 15.55 30.45 11.82
C LEU A 606 14.58 30.18 12.98
N ILE A 607 14.98 29.29 13.87
CA ILE A 607 14.28 29.01 15.13
C ILE A 607 14.86 29.93 16.21
N ALA A 608 14.00 30.73 16.85
CA ALA A 608 14.40 31.59 17.95
C ALA A 608 15.04 30.78 19.10
N GLY A 609 16.11 31.30 19.70
CA GLY A 609 16.80 30.64 20.81
C GLY A 609 17.68 29.43 20.44
N LYS A 610 17.99 29.21 19.15
CA LYS A 610 19.08 28.33 18.70
C LYS A 610 20.20 29.18 18.07
N SER A 611 21.47 28.87 18.37
CA SER A 611 22.63 29.50 17.69
C SER A 611 22.53 29.27 16.17
N ALA A 612 23.04 30.22 15.38
CA ALA A 612 23.06 30.11 13.92
C ALA A 612 24.44 30.47 13.35
N LEU A 613 24.87 29.78 12.30
CA LEU A 613 26.09 30.14 11.57
C LEU A 613 25.78 31.28 10.61
N LEU A 614 26.42 32.43 10.81
CA LEU A 614 26.53 33.48 9.79
C LEU A 614 27.55 33.03 8.74
N ARG A 615 27.12 32.95 7.48
CA ARG A 615 28.00 32.86 6.30
C ARG A 615 28.03 34.24 5.63
N VAL A 616 29.22 34.78 5.35
CA VAL A 616 29.40 35.97 4.50
C VAL A 616 30.31 35.60 3.31
N PHE A 617 29.76 35.70 2.10
CA PHE A 617 30.42 35.38 0.84
C PHE A 617 30.95 36.65 0.20
N VAL A 618 32.20 36.99 0.50
CA VAL A 618 32.91 38.07 -0.18
C VAL A 618 33.33 37.57 -1.56
N THR A 619 32.89 38.24 -2.62
CA THR A 619 33.24 37.91 -4.02
C THR A 619 33.81 39.12 -4.75
N ALA A 620 34.58 38.88 -5.81
CA ALA A 620 35.17 39.91 -6.67
C ALA A 620 34.79 39.70 -8.14
N GLU A 621 34.68 40.79 -8.91
CA GLU A 621 34.38 40.77 -10.36
C GLU A 621 35.43 40.04 -11.21
N ARG A 622 36.62 39.78 -10.64
CA ARG A 622 37.79 39.23 -11.33
C ARG A 622 38.70 38.46 -10.36
N GLU A 623 39.44 37.49 -10.89
CA GLU A 623 40.47 36.76 -10.13
C GLU A 623 41.46 37.72 -9.44
N THR A 624 41.82 37.39 -8.20
CA THR A 624 42.75 38.17 -7.37
C THR A 624 43.61 37.28 -6.48
N THR A 625 44.69 37.85 -5.94
CA THR A 625 45.49 37.26 -4.85
C THR A 625 45.25 37.95 -3.51
N GLU A 626 44.37 38.94 -3.45
CA GLU A 626 43.91 39.53 -2.20
C GLU A 626 43.04 38.53 -1.44
N THR A 627 43.23 38.48 -0.11
CA THR A 627 42.54 37.54 0.77
C THR A 627 41.22 38.09 1.25
N ILE A 628 40.29 37.21 1.65
CA ILE A 628 39.00 37.61 2.25
C ILE A 628 39.26 38.61 3.40
N PRO A 629 38.71 39.84 3.32
CA PRO A 629 39.01 40.91 4.27
C PRO A 629 38.34 40.69 5.63
N PRO A 630 38.64 41.53 6.65
CA PRO A 630 37.84 41.57 7.87
C PRO A 630 36.37 41.91 7.55
N VAL A 631 35.45 41.32 8.31
CA VAL A 631 34.01 41.54 8.17
C VAL A 631 33.40 41.83 9.53
N ARG A 632 32.51 42.82 9.61
CA ARG A 632 31.80 43.19 10.84
C ARG A 632 30.29 43.09 10.62
N ALA A 633 29.67 42.09 11.21
CA ALA A 633 28.21 41.97 11.25
C ALA A 633 27.67 42.61 12.54
N THR A 634 26.68 43.50 12.39
CA THR A 634 25.99 44.20 13.48
C THR A 634 24.51 43.86 13.43
N PHE A 635 23.96 43.43 14.56
CA PHE A 635 22.60 42.92 14.71
C PHE A 635 21.75 43.88 15.54
N PHE A 636 20.48 43.98 15.19
CA PHE A 636 19.51 44.88 15.82
C PHE A 636 18.20 44.17 16.11
N VAL A 637 17.51 44.57 17.18
CA VAL A 637 16.12 44.21 17.47
C VAL A 637 15.42 45.48 17.96
N ASP A 638 14.23 45.79 17.45
CA ASP A 638 13.49 47.04 17.76
C ASP A 638 14.36 48.31 17.67
N ASP A 639 15.11 48.45 16.57
CA ASP A 639 16.11 49.50 16.30
C ASP A 639 17.35 49.55 17.23
N VAL A 640 17.42 48.71 18.28
CA VAL A 640 18.54 48.67 19.25
C VAL A 640 19.62 47.69 18.80
N GLU A 641 20.90 48.11 18.80
CA GLU A 641 22.05 47.23 18.57
C GLU A 641 22.16 46.17 19.69
N THR A 642 22.06 44.89 19.33
CA THR A 642 22.07 43.76 20.28
C THR A 642 23.37 42.97 20.27
N HIS A 643 24.05 42.86 19.12
CA HIS A 643 25.27 42.08 18.97
C HIS A 643 26.17 42.59 17.84
N VAL A 644 27.49 42.40 17.97
CA VAL A 644 28.49 42.70 16.93
C VAL A 644 29.46 41.52 16.80
N ALA A 645 29.42 40.83 15.68
CA ALA A 645 30.38 39.79 15.32
C ALA A 645 31.48 40.38 14.43
N ASN A 646 32.72 40.39 14.93
CA ASN A 646 33.90 40.85 14.18
C ASN A 646 34.69 39.62 13.71
N ILE A 647 34.65 39.36 12.40
CA ILE A 647 35.31 38.24 11.74
C ILE A 647 36.67 38.71 11.22
N PRO A 648 37.79 38.05 11.59
CA PRO A 648 39.12 38.42 11.09
C PRO A 648 39.26 38.09 9.59
N ALA A 649 40.23 38.72 8.93
CA ALA A 649 40.60 38.39 7.56
C ALA A 649 40.97 36.90 7.41
N GLY A 650 40.51 36.28 6.32
CA GLY A 650 40.80 34.89 5.98
C GLY A 650 42.19 34.71 5.37
N SER A 651 42.64 33.45 5.26
CA SER A 651 43.87 33.07 4.55
C SER A 651 43.65 32.81 3.05
N SER A 652 42.40 32.64 2.63
CA SER A 652 42.00 32.31 1.25
C SER A 652 41.88 33.56 0.40
N ALA A 653 42.21 33.45 -0.89
CA ALA A 653 41.94 34.49 -1.88
C ALA A 653 40.42 34.71 -2.07
N ILE A 654 40.02 35.94 -2.40
CA ILE A 654 38.62 36.27 -2.68
C ILE A 654 38.18 35.54 -3.98
N PRO A 655 37.14 34.69 -3.94
CA PRO A 655 36.63 34.00 -5.12
C PRO A 655 35.80 34.94 -6.03
N THR A 656 35.57 34.53 -7.27
CA THR A 656 34.67 35.25 -8.20
C THR A 656 33.20 34.86 -8.07
N GLU A 657 32.90 33.78 -7.34
CA GLU A 657 31.55 33.22 -7.15
C GLU A 657 31.43 32.67 -5.71
N ALA A 658 30.21 32.65 -5.15
CA ALA A 658 29.97 32.22 -3.77
C ALA A 658 30.09 30.70 -3.59
N GLN A 659 31.15 30.25 -2.91
CA GLN A 659 31.44 28.82 -2.71
C GLN A 659 30.78 28.27 -1.43
N VAL A 660 29.47 28.00 -1.49
CA VAL A 660 28.67 27.52 -0.33
C VAL A 660 29.26 26.26 0.32
N GLY A 661 29.83 25.35 -0.49
CA GLY A 661 30.40 24.08 -0.03
C GLY A 661 31.75 24.15 0.69
N GLU A 662 32.39 25.32 0.78
CA GLU A 662 33.72 25.49 1.39
C GLU A 662 33.68 26.58 2.47
N LEU A 663 33.90 26.22 3.74
CA LEU A 663 33.90 27.19 4.84
C LEU A 663 35.04 28.20 4.70
N GLU A 664 36.24 27.76 4.29
CA GLU A 664 37.43 28.61 4.15
C GLU A 664 37.31 29.68 3.05
N LEU A 665 36.28 29.61 2.19
CA LEU A 665 36.00 30.58 1.12
C LEU A 665 34.88 31.57 1.49
N SER A 666 34.66 31.77 2.79
CA SER A 666 33.67 32.69 3.35
C SER A 666 34.11 33.22 4.72
N ALA A 667 33.67 34.42 5.08
CA ALA A 667 33.84 34.96 6.43
C ALA A 667 32.68 34.45 7.30
N ASN A 668 32.98 33.70 8.37
CA ASN A 668 31.97 33.00 9.17
C ASN A 668 32.02 33.37 10.65
N ALA A 669 30.87 33.33 11.33
CA ALA A 669 30.75 33.43 12.79
C ALA A 669 29.57 32.59 13.30
N GLU A 670 29.71 31.95 14.46
CA GLU A 670 28.55 31.49 15.22
C GLU A 670 27.91 32.71 15.90
N ILE A 671 26.62 32.92 15.66
CA ILE A 671 25.80 33.95 16.29
C ILE A 671 25.03 33.30 17.45
N PRO A 672 25.21 33.76 18.71
CA PRO A 672 24.60 33.12 19.88
C PRO A 672 23.08 33.08 19.87
N ALA A 673 22.52 32.03 20.50
CA ALA A 673 21.09 31.79 20.64
C ALA A 673 20.28 32.99 21.21
N GLU A 674 20.86 33.76 22.13
CA GLU A 674 20.25 34.96 22.71
C GLU A 674 20.08 36.13 21.73
N VAL A 675 20.81 36.12 20.61
CA VAL A 675 20.70 37.11 19.53
C VAL A 675 19.62 36.71 18.51
N ILE A 676 19.44 35.40 18.29
CA ILE A 676 18.48 34.85 17.33
C ILE A 676 17.07 34.90 17.93
N GLN A 677 16.39 36.04 17.76
CA GLN A 677 15.05 36.34 18.27
C GLN A 677 14.16 36.95 17.17
N PRO A 678 12.81 36.89 17.26
CA PRO A 678 11.92 37.55 16.30
C PRO A 678 12.16 39.06 16.24
N GLY A 679 12.03 39.65 15.04
CA GLY A 679 12.32 41.07 14.81
C GLY A 679 13.81 41.40 14.65
N LEU A 680 14.67 40.39 14.50
CA LEU A 680 16.10 40.56 14.21
C LEU A 680 16.33 41.19 12.82
N GLU A 681 17.16 42.23 12.79
CA GLU A 681 17.74 42.80 11.58
C GLU A 681 19.27 42.69 11.63
N MET A 682 19.92 42.62 10.46
CA MET A 682 21.38 42.63 10.34
C MET A 682 21.90 43.65 9.32
N VAL A 683 23.12 44.12 9.58
CA VAL A 683 23.96 44.87 8.65
C VAL A 683 25.35 44.26 8.69
N VAL A 684 25.92 43.94 7.53
CA VAL A 684 27.30 43.46 7.40
C VAL A 684 28.14 44.56 6.74
N GLU A 685 29.25 44.93 7.36
CA GLU A 685 30.29 45.79 6.81
C GLU A 685 31.46 44.90 6.37
N VAL A 686 31.87 45.02 5.10
CA VAL A 686 32.95 44.22 4.49
C VAL A 686 34.12 45.15 4.20
N ASP A 687 35.33 44.76 4.63
CA ASP A 687 36.53 45.60 4.58
C ASP A 687 36.33 46.99 5.27
N PRO A 688 35.93 47.03 6.56
CA PRO A 688 35.65 48.28 7.28
C PRO A 688 36.89 49.19 7.42
N ASP A 689 38.10 48.64 7.30
CA ASP A 689 39.37 49.37 7.32
C ASP A 689 39.78 49.92 5.93
N GLY A 690 39.12 49.51 4.84
CA GLY A 690 39.40 49.98 3.47
C GLY A 690 40.72 49.48 2.89
N THR A 691 41.05 48.21 3.12
CA THR A 691 42.30 47.54 2.73
C THR A 691 42.29 46.90 1.34
N VAL A 692 41.13 46.62 0.75
CA VAL A 692 40.95 45.90 -0.53
C VAL A 692 40.98 46.86 -1.74
N ASP A 693 41.56 46.42 -2.86
CA ASP A 693 41.53 47.16 -4.13
C ASP A 693 40.07 47.39 -4.59
N ALA A 694 39.64 48.66 -4.56
CA ALA A 694 38.30 49.06 -4.98
C ALA A 694 37.99 48.76 -6.46
N THR A 695 38.97 48.39 -7.28
CA THR A 695 38.78 47.91 -8.66
C THR A 695 38.57 46.38 -8.77
N LEU A 696 38.34 45.70 -7.64
CA LEU A 696 37.86 44.31 -7.58
C LEU A 696 36.34 44.19 -7.54
N GLY A 697 35.60 45.29 -7.39
CA GLY A 697 34.14 45.29 -7.32
C GLY A 697 33.56 44.64 -6.05
N VAL A 698 34.38 44.45 -5.02
CA VAL A 698 33.95 43.84 -3.75
C VAL A 698 32.96 44.75 -3.03
N SER A 699 31.75 44.24 -2.81
CA SER A 699 30.68 44.86 -2.02
C SER A 699 31.15 45.20 -0.61
N LYS A 700 30.86 46.43 -0.17
CA LYS A 700 31.35 46.98 1.12
C LYS A 700 30.34 46.92 2.26
N ARG A 701 29.05 46.74 1.94
CA ARG A 701 27.96 46.74 2.91
C ARG A 701 26.79 45.91 2.40
N ILE A 702 26.25 45.05 3.26
CA ILE A 702 25.12 44.17 2.95
C ILE A 702 24.02 44.42 3.99
N PRO A 703 22.81 44.84 3.59
CA PRO A 703 22.47 45.42 2.27
C PRO A 703 23.19 46.76 2.04
N GLU A 704 23.20 47.28 0.80
CA GLU A 704 23.83 48.58 0.51
C GLU A 704 23.23 49.72 1.35
N GLU A 705 21.89 49.81 1.40
CA GLU A 705 21.14 50.77 2.22
C GLU A 705 20.23 50.04 3.24
N GLY A 706 19.90 50.71 4.35
CA GLY A 706 19.00 50.17 5.38
C GLY A 706 19.60 49.01 6.19
N ARG A 707 18.77 48.07 6.63
CA ARG A 707 19.15 46.80 7.26
C ARG A 707 18.41 45.65 6.56
N ALA A 708 18.95 44.43 6.62
CA ALA A 708 18.24 43.24 6.16
C ALA A 708 17.47 42.60 7.33
N PRO A 709 16.14 42.41 7.25
CA PRO A 709 15.42 41.61 8.23
C PRO A 709 15.82 40.14 8.11
N VAL A 710 15.94 39.47 9.26
CA VAL A 710 16.18 38.03 9.35
C VAL A 710 14.86 37.36 9.70
N ASP A 711 14.49 36.31 8.96
CA ASP A 711 13.31 35.49 9.25
C ASP A 711 13.60 34.62 10.47
N VAL A 712 13.04 34.97 11.63
CA VAL A 712 13.27 34.29 12.92
C VAL A 712 11.95 34.03 13.63
N GLU A 713 11.65 32.75 13.85
CA GLU A 713 10.34 32.28 14.29
C GLU A 713 10.37 31.65 15.68
N ALA A 714 9.39 32.02 16.50
CA ALA A 714 9.24 31.52 17.87
C ALA A 714 8.42 30.22 17.87
N MET A 715 9.11 29.10 17.62
CA MET A 715 8.47 27.78 17.49
C MET A 715 7.72 27.33 18.76
N PRO A 716 6.45 26.89 18.65
CA PRO A 716 5.72 26.29 19.76
C PRO A 716 6.44 25.07 20.36
N THR A 717 6.18 24.78 21.64
CA THR A 717 6.68 23.56 22.30
C THR A 717 6.12 22.31 21.62
N LEU A 718 6.99 21.40 21.20
CA LEU A 718 6.59 20.06 20.78
C LEU A 718 6.28 19.22 22.02
N HIS A 719 5.00 19.05 22.34
CA HIS A 719 4.56 18.08 23.34
C HIS A 719 4.34 16.71 22.67
N LEU A 720 5.10 15.70 23.10
CA LEU A 720 5.07 14.33 22.58
C LEU A 720 4.73 13.32 23.68
N THR A 721 3.75 12.44 23.43
CA THR A 721 3.37 11.35 24.34
C THR A 721 3.83 10.02 23.78
N LEU A 722 4.72 9.33 24.50
CA LEU A 722 5.22 8.01 24.11
C LEU A 722 4.33 6.89 24.67
N VAL A 723 3.97 5.94 23.81
CA VAL A 723 3.10 4.79 24.12
C VAL A 723 3.85 3.48 23.86
N PRO A 724 4.22 2.70 24.88
CA PRO A 724 4.91 1.42 24.68
C PRO A 724 3.91 0.30 24.33
N PHE A 725 4.04 -0.26 23.13
CA PHE A 725 3.27 -1.41 22.67
C PHE A 725 3.98 -2.74 23.01
N VAL A 726 3.26 -3.65 23.65
CA VAL A 726 3.73 -4.96 24.11
C VAL A 726 2.88 -6.05 23.43
N SER A 727 3.50 -6.96 22.68
CA SER A 727 2.75 -8.01 21.99
C SER A 727 2.38 -9.18 22.93
N THR A 728 1.12 -9.64 22.94
CA THR A 728 0.70 -10.86 23.66
C THR A 728 1.44 -12.10 23.18
N SER A 729 1.79 -12.13 21.88
CA SER A 729 2.39 -13.28 21.20
C SER A 729 3.79 -13.63 21.71
N ASN A 730 4.55 -12.64 22.21
CA ASN A 730 5.93 -12.79 22.66
C ASN A 730 6.21 -12.21 24.06
N ASN A 731 5.32 -11.35 24.59
CA ASN A 731 5.48 -10.63 25.86
C ASN A 731 6.83 -9.88 25.97
N ASP A 732 7.30 -9.30 24.86
CA ASP A 732 8.48 -8.45 24.82
C ASP A 732 8.19 -7.10 25.50
N ARG A 733 8.96 -6.80 26.56
CA ARG A 733 8.86 -5.58 27.36
C ARG A 733 9.94 -4.54 27.05
N GLY A 734 10.80 -4.78 26.06
CA GLY A 734 11.77 -3.78 25.59
C GLY A 734 11.15 -2.39 25.36
N PRO A 735 9.97 -2.27 24.72
CA PRO A 735 9.28 -0.99 24.59
C PRO A 735 8.92 -0.31 25.93
N GLU A 736 8.50 -1.07 26.96
CA GLU A 736 8.23 -0.51 28.29
C GLU A 736 9.50 0.10 28.91
N GLU A 737 10.62 -0.60 28.82
CA GLU A 737 11.91 -0.18 29.35
C GLU A 737 12.45 1.06 28.62
N ILE A 738 12.29 1.09 27.29
CA ILE A 738 12.69 2.23 26.43
C ILE A 738 11.86 3.48 26.75
N VAL A 739 10.53 3.37 26.81
CA VAL A 739 9.66 4.52 27.17
C VAL A 739 9.90 4.95 28.62
N ALA A 740 10.17 4.03 29.53
CA ALA A 740 10.56 4.37 30.91
C ALA A 740 11.89 5.15 30.96
N ALA A 741 12.88 4.80 30.14
CA ALA A 741 14.17 5.49 30.05
C ALA A 741 14.14 6.83 29.28
N ALA A 742 13.24 6.98 28.30
CA ALA A 742 13.20 8.11 27.36
C ALA A 742 13.21 9.50 28.02
N SER A 743 13.87 10.47 27.39
CA SER A 743 13.84 11.88 27.74
C SER A 743 14.05 12.73 26.47
N PRO A 744 13.80 14.05 26.50
CA PRO A 744 14.07 14.93 25.36
C PRO A 744 15.51 14.81 24.81
N GLU A 745 16.48 14.54 25.69
CA GLU A 745 17.92 14.41 25.38
C GLU A 745 18.35 12.99 25.01
N HIS A 746 17.45 12.01 25.00
CA HIS A 746 17.76 10.61 24.71
C HIS A 746 18.12 10.43 23.22
N GLU A 747 19.05 9.52 22.93
CA GLU A 747 19.57 9.27 21.56
C GLU A 747 18.49 8.96 20.51
N LEU A 748 17.32 8.43 20.93
CA LEU A 748 16.17 8.13 20.09
C LEU A 748 15.46 9.36 19.52
N PHE A 749 15.63 10.52 20.14
CA PHE A 749 15.04 11.79 19.69
C PHE A 749 16.11 12.76 19.18
N TRP A 750 17.36 12.31 19.04
CA TRP A 750 18.48 13.14 18.64
C TRP A 750 18.25 13.76 17.26
N GLU A 751 17.80 12.99 16.27
CA GLU A 751 17.46 13.50 14.93
C GLU A 751 16.31 14.51 14.97
N THR A 752 15.29 14.22 15.80
CA THR A 752 14.12 15.08 16.00
C THR A 752 14.51 16.44 16.60
N ASN A 753 15.44 16.50 17.55
CA ASN A 753 15.88 17.75 18.19
C ASN A 753 16.78 18.62 17.29
N HIS A 754 17.63 18.00 16.48
CA HIS A 754 18.67 18.71 15.73
C HIS A 754 18.24 19.10 14.32
N TRP A 755 17.57 18.21 13.58
CA TRP A 755 17.24 18.45 12.17
C TRP A 755 15.82 18.99 11.97
N LEU A 756 14.84 18.50 12.73
CA LEU A 756 13.47 18.99 12.62
C LEU A 756 13.25 20.31 13.40
N PRO A 757 12.31 21.16 12.97
CA PRO A 757 12.09 22.49 13.54
C PRO A 757 11.26 22.46 14.84
N VAL A 758 11.73 21.71 15.84
CA VAL A 758 10.93 21.35 17.02
C VAL A 758 10.88 22.41 18.13
N GLY A 759 11.77 23.40 18.13
CA GLY A 759 11.79 24.45 19.16
C GLY A 759 12.14 23.89 20.54
N ALA A 760 11.27 24.12 21.54
CA ALA A 760 11.31 23.44 22.83
C ALA A 760 10.60 22.08 22.76
N PHE A 761 11.06 21.07 23.50
CA PHE A 761 10.57 19.69 23.41
C PHE A 761 10.19 19.15 24.80
N GLU A 762 8.94 18.70 24.95
CA GLU A 762 8.39 18.13 26.18
C GLU A 762 7.87 16.70 25.93
N MET A 763 8.10 15.81 26.89
CA MET A 763 7.82 14.38 26.75
C MET A 763 6.91 13.87 27.88
N SER A 764 5.78 13.29 27.51
CA SER A 764 4.88 12.52 28.37
C SER A 764 5.05 11.02 28.12
N LYS A 765 4.77 10.20 29.13
CA LYS A 765 4.91 8.73 29.08
C LYS A 765 3.59 8.08 29.45
N HIS A 766 2.97 7.42 28.48
CA HIS A 766 1.77 6.61 28.69
C HIS A 766 2.17 5.23 29.27
N ALA A 767 1.21 4.54 29.87
CA ALA A 767 1.41 3.18 30.37
C ALA A 767 1.50 2.15 29.22
N ALA A 768 1.91 0.91 29.53
CA ALA A 768 2.00 -0.15 28.53
C ALA A 768 0.62 -0.48 27.94
N VAL A 769 0.60 -0.64 26.61
CA VAL A 769 -0.56 -1.06 25.82
C VAL A 769 -0.27 -2.45 25.28
N THR A 770 -1.14 -3.41 25.61
CA THR A 770 -0.99 -4.78 25.14
C THR A 770 -1.79 -4.99 23.85
N VAL A 771 -1.16 -5.56 22.82
CA VAL A 771 -1.76 -5.86 21.50
C VAL A 771 -1.41 -7.28 21.09
N ASP A 772 -2.22 -7.95 20.29
CA ASP A 772 -1.94 -9.32 19.81
C ASP A 772 -1.41 -9.37 18.36
N THR A 773 -1.69 -8.34 17.58
CA THR A 773 -1.12 -8.12 16.25
C THR A 773 0.40 -7.89 16.24
N GLY A 774 1.03 -8.18 15.10
CA GLY A 774 2.39 -7.75 14.75
C GLY A 774 2.44 -6.55 13.79
N ASP A 775 1.30 -6.11 13.27
CA ASP A 775 1.19 -5.08 12.23
C ASP A 775 1.22 -3.66 12.82
N LEU A 776 2.14 -2.82 12.30
CA LEU A 776 2.29 -1.43 12.70
C LEU A 776 1.09 -0.56 12.28
N LEU A 777 0.38 -0.87 11.19
CA LEU A 777 -0.83 -0.15 10.79
C LEU A 777 -1.94 -0.36 11.82
N ALA A 778 -2.18 -1.62 12.21
CA ALA A 778 -3.11 -1.94 13.29
C ALA A 778 -2.69 -1.32 14.63
N MET A 779 -1.39 -1.21 14.94
CA MET A 779 -0.93 -0.48 16.14
C MET A 779 -1.16 1.04 16.02
N LEU A 780 -1.05 1.63 14.82
CA LEU A 780 -1.33 3.04 14.57
C LEU A 780 -2.82 3.37 14.75
N ASP A 781 -3.71 2.51 14.25
CA ASP A 781 -5.16 2.61 14.50
C ASP A 781 -5.48 2.56 16.01
N ASN A 782 -4.88 1.59 16.71
CA ASN A 782 -4.98 1.49 18.17
C ASN A 782 -4.46 2.78 18.87
N LEU A 783 -3.36 3.36 18.40
CA LEU A 783 -2.81 4.60 18.97
C LEU A 783 -3.73 5.80 18.74
N VAL A 784 -4.32 5.93 17.54
CA VAL A 784 -5.31 6.98 17.22
C VAL A 784 -6.52 6.85 18.13
N GLN A 785 -7.00 5.62 18.37
CA GLN A 785 -8.08 5.33 19.32
C GLN A 785 -7.69 5.70 20.76
N ILE A 786 -6.51 5.30 21.24
CA ILE A 786 -6.05 5.57 22.62
C ILE A 786 -5.90 7.07 22.88
N ARG A 787 -5.27 7.80 21.96
CA ARG A 787 -5.21 9.27 22.03
C ARG A 787 -6.62 9.88 22.09
N ALA A 788 -7.55 9.39 21.27
CA ALA A 788 -8.94 9.87 21.29
C ALA A 788 -9.69 9.52 22.59
N MET A 789 -9.49 8.31 23.16
CA MET A 789 -10.06 7.89 24.45
C MET A 789 -9.65 8.82 25.59
N GLU A 790 -8.37 9.19 25.65
CA GLU A 790 -7.81 9.98 26.77
C GLU A 790 -7.91 11.49 26.56
N GLY A 791 -8.49 11.95 25.44
CA GLY A 791 -8.51 13.37 25.06
C GLY A 791 -7.10 13.94 24.78
N GLY A 792 -6.19 13.06 24.35
CA GLY A 792 -4.78 13.33 24.15
C GLY A 792 -4.51 14.42 23.13
N ARG A 793 -3.91 15.52 23.61
CA ARG A 793 -3.41 16.62 22.78
C ARG A 793 -1.93 16.42 22.44
N GLY A 794 -1.43 17.26 21.55
CA GLY A 794 -0.05 17.17 21.05
C GLY A 794 0.15 15.93 20.18
N HIS A 795 1.40 15.48 20.09
CA HIS A 795 1.82 14.41 19.21
C HIS A 795 1.89 13.10 20.02
N TRP A 796 1.50 11.98 19.43
CA TRP A 796 1.48 10.67 20.09
C TRP A 796 2.31 9.68 19.27
N HIS A 797 3.22 8.96 19.92
CA HIS A 797 4.17 8.07 19.25
C HIS A 797 4.22 6.70 19.92
N GLY A 798 3.80 5.67 19.19
CA GLY A 798 3.90 4.28 19.59
C GLY A 798 5.33 3.77 19.42
N ILE A 799 5.92 3.25 20.50
CA ILE A 799 7.19 2.52 20.46
C ILE A 799 6.86 1.03 20.48
N ALA A 800 7.29 0.32 19.46
CA ALA A 800 7.01 -1.11 19.27
C ALA A 800 8.31 -1.93 19.25
N SER A 801 8.22 -3.27 19.33
CA SER A 801 9.42 -4.14 19.32
C SER A 801 10.09 -4.16 17.94
N PRO A 802 11.44 -4.14 17.85
CA PRO A 802 12.13 -4.35 16.57
C PRO A 802 11.99 -5.77 16.00
N ASN A 803 11.40 -6.71 16.74
CA ASN A 803 11.28 -8.12 16.34
C ASN A 803 9.95 -8.46 15.62
N LEU A 804 9.17 -7.47 15.17
CA LEU A 804 7.77 -7.67 14.75
C LEU A 804 7.52 -8.43 13.43
N GLY A 805 8.57 -8.78 12.67
CA GLY A 805 8.44 -9.76 11.59
C GLY A 805 7.87 -9.23 10.26
N GLY A 806 8.20 -7.99 9.90
CA GLY A 806 7.92 -7.40 8.60
C GLY A 806 9.01 -6.36 8.24
N GLY A 807 9.16 -6.03 6.96
CA GLY A 807 10.17 -5.07 6.49
C GLY A 807 9.86 -3.59 6.76
N THR A 808 8.96 -3.31 7.69
CA THR A 808 8.39 -1.97 7.97
C THR A 808 8.98 -1.42 9.26
N ALA A 809 9.67 -0.28 9.20
CA ALA A 809 10.30 0.32 10.38
C ALA A 809 9.35 1.23 11.18
N GLY A 810 8.43 1.92 10.50
CA GLY A 810 7.44 2.80 11.10
C GLY A 810 6.26 3.05 10.17
N VAL A 811 5.23 3.71 10.71
CA VAL A 811 4.09 4.26 9.97
C VAL A 811 3.41 5.38 10.77
N ALA A 812 2.96 6.43 10.08
CA ALA A 812 2.27 7.57 10.68
C ALA A 812 1.19 8.15 9.75
N TYR A 813 0.20 8.80 10.36
CA TYR A 813 -0.77 9.60 9.61
C TYR A 813 -0.21 10.99 9.27
N ARG A 814 -0.62 11.51 8.12
CA ARG A 814 -0.24 12.86 7.65
C ARG A 814 -1.44 13.80 7.79
N PRO A 815 -1.30 14.99 8.41
CA PRO A 815 -2.40 15.95 8.55
C PRO A 815 -2.62 16.71 7.24
N ILE A 816 -3.25 16.05 6.26
CA ILE A 816 -3.66 16.64 4.99
C ILE A 816 -4.98 17.41 5.21
N ALA A 817 -5.03 18.67 4.76
CA ALA A 817 -6.11 19.61 5.08
C ALA A 817 -7.52 19.23 4.56
N THR A 818 -7.64 18.23 3.68
CA THR A 818 -8.90 17.84 3.03
C THR A 818 -9.40 16.43 3.36
N ASP A 819 -8.51 15.49 3.72
CA ASP A 819 -8.79 14.05 3.57
C ASP A 819 -8.81 13.27 4.89
N HIS A 820 -8.31 13.86 5.98
CA HIS A 820 -8.35 13.29 7.33
C HIS A 820 -8.70 14.36 8.38
N PRO A 821 -9.31 14.00 9.52
CA PRO A 821 -9.42 14.92 10.65
C PRO A 821 -8.01 15.40 11.09
N PRO A 822 -7.79 16.70 11.36
CA PRO A 822 -6.46 17.21 11.73
C PRO A 822 -5.83 16.51 12.94
N GLU A 823 -6.64 15.94 13.82
CA GLU A 823 -6.17 15.13 14.95
C GLU A 823 -5.44 13.85 14.50
N TRP A 824 -5.81 13.22 13.39
CA TRP A 824 -5.26 11.92 12.98
C TRP A 824 -3.76 12.00 12.73
N GLY A 825 -3.31 13.03 11.98
CA GLY A 825 -1.90 13.33 11.68
C GLY A 825 -1.08 13.87 12.86
N LYS A 826 -1.37 13.37 14.07
CA LYS A 826 -0.64 13.57 15.32
C LYS A 826 -0.36 12.21 15.98
N SER A 827 -0.31 11.13 15.19
CA SER A 827 -0.08 9.75 15.59
C SER A 827 0.92 9.08 14.64
N ALA A 828 1.93 8.47 15.24
CA ALA A 828 2.99 7.70 14.60
C ALA A 828 3.26 6.41 15.40
N VAL A 829 3.72 5.34 14.76
CA VAL A 829 4.23 4.14 15.44
C VAL A 829 5.52 3.70 14.77
N SER A 830 6.56 3.37 15.55
CA SER A 830 7.83 2.89 15.00
C SER A 830 8.55 1.89 15.91
N ILE A 831 9.54 1.22 15.32
CA ILE A 831 10.66 0.64 16.08
C ILE A 831 11.50 1.76 16.73
N PRO A 832 12.25 1.49 17.80
CA PRO A 832 13.05 2.48 18.52
C PRO A 832 14.37 2.78 17.80
N GLU A 833 14.29 3.43 16.63
CA GLU A 833 15.46 3.94 15.90
C GLU A 833 15.30 5.44 15.62
N ALA A 834 16.35 6.23 15.86
CA ALA A 834 16.25 7.69 15.91
C ALA A 834 15.85 8.35 14.58
N TRP A 835 16.33 7.80 13.46
CA TRP A 835 15.98 8.29 12.12
C TRP A 835 14.52 7.95 11.78
N VAL A 836 14.04 6.77 12.14
CA VAL A 836 12.64 6.35 11.94
C VAL A 836 11.71 7.23 12.77
N ILE A 837 12.03 7.44 14.05
CA ILE A 837 11.25 8.32 14.93
C ILE A 837 11.14 9.73 14.33
N ALA A 838 12.23 10.28 13.78
CA ALA A 838 12.19 11.57 13.10
C ALA A 838 11.44 11.54 11.75
N HIS A 839 11.52 10.46 10.97
CA HIS A 839 10.76 10.27 9.72
C HIS A 839 9.24 10.31 10.00
N GLU A 840 8.76 9.49 10.94
CA GLU A 840 7.35 9.40 11.32
C GLU A 840 6.84 10.67 12.03
N ILE A 841 7.69 11.36 12.80
CA ILE A 841 7.38 12.70 13.34
C ILE A 841 7.32 13.74 12.20
N GLY A 842 8.12 13.60 11.15
CA GLY A 842 8.06 14.41 9.92
C GLY A 842 6.69 14.31 9.22
N HIS A 843 6.08 13.13 9.18
CA HIS A 843 4.71 12.96 8.67
C HIS A 843 3.67 13.71 9.50
N ASN A 844 3.81 13.74 10.83
CA ASN A 844 2.96 14.58 11.68
C ASN A 844 3.16 16.08 11.39
N PHE A 845 4.31 16.50 10.84
CA PHE A 845 4.56 17.89 10.40
C PHE A 845 4.17 18.14 8.93
N SER A 846 3.19 17.40 8.41
CA SER A 846 2.68 17.47 7.03
C SER A 846 3.70 17.15 5.92
N LEU A 847 4.80 16.45 6.23
CA LEU A 847 5.76 16.07 5.20
C LEU A 847 5.35 14.79 4.46
N LEU A 848 5.50 14.83 3.14
CA LEU A 848 5.26 13.73 2.19
C LEU A 848 6.60 13.03 1.87
N HIS A 849 6.57 11.81 1.29
CA HIS A 849 7.82 11.07 1.04
C HIS A 849 8.66 11.71 -0.08
N ALA A 850 9.96 11.80 0.12
CA ALA A 850 10.90 12.14 -0.93
C ALA A 850 11.18 10.91 -1.83
N PRO A 851 11.41 11.08 -3.15
CA PRO A 851 11.69 9.96 -4.06
C PRO A 851 12.94 9.15 -3.69
N CYS A 852 13.15 7.97 -4.30
CA CYS A 852 14.46 7.29 -4.20
C CYS A 852 14.91 6.53 -5.47
N GLY A 853 14.57 7.01 -6.66
CA GLY A 853 15.20 6.53 -7.90
C GLY A 853 14.84 5.10 -8.34
N GLY A 854 13.71 4.58 -7.88
CA GLY A 854 12.99 3.44 -8.46
C GLY A 854 11.59 3.85 -8.93
N PRO A 855 10.74 2.92 -9.37
CA PRO A 855 9.32 3.19 -9.60
C PRO A 855 8.69 3.73 -8.31
N ALA A 856 7.85 4.75 -8.43
CA ALA A 856 7.29 5.49 -7.30
C ALA A 856 6.29 4.64 -6.49
N PRO A 857 6.42 4.53 -5.16
CA PRO A 857 5.25 4.28 -4.32
C PRO A 857 4.30 5.49 -4.44
N PRO A 858 2.97 5.30 -4.40
CA PRO A 858 1.96 6.36 -4.63
C PRO A 858 1.88 7.43 -3.52
N SER A 859 2.87 7.48 -2.63
CA SER A 859 2.91 8.34 -1.44
C SER A 859 4.01 9.40 -1.47
N ILE A 860 4.72 9.53 -2.60
CA ILE A 860 5.74 10.56 -2.89
C ILE A 860 5.11 11.96 -2.97
N ASP A 861 5.86 12.98 -2.54
CA ASP A 861 5.54 14.38 -2.76
C ASP A 861 5.75 14.76 -4.25
N PRO A 862 4.70 15.12 -5.01
CA PRO A 862 4.83 15.44 -6.43
C PRO A 862 5.59 16.74 -6.71
N VAL A 863 5.84 17.55 -5.67
CA VAL A 863 6.55 18.84 -5.79
C VAL A 863 7.84 18.90 -4.95
N PHE A 864 8.37 17.75 -4.51
CA PHE A 864 9.69 17.68 -3.88
C PHE A 864 10.80 18.07 -4.87
N PRO A 865 11.67 19.04 -4.55
CA PRO A 865 12.39 19.77 -5.58
C PRO A 865 13.73 19.17 -6.07
N TYR A 866 14.15 18.01 -5.55
CA TYR A 866 15.49 17.46 -5.83
C TYR A 866 15.48 16.02 -6.33
N GLU A 867 16.29 15.77 -7.36
CA GLU A 867 16.34 14.51 -8.10
C GLU A 867 16.55 13.29 -7.19
N GLY A 868 15.59 12.37 -7.23
CA GLY A 868 15.65 11.11 -6.51
C GLY A 868 15.70 11.26 -4.99
N GLY A 869 15.13 12.32 -4.40
CA GLY A 869 15.04 12.52 -2.95
C GLY A 869 16.36 12.83 -2.27
N ARG A 870 17.12 13.77 -2.83
CA ARG A 870 18.34 14.32 -2.20
C ARG A 870 18.04 15.58 -1.38
N THR A 871 18.93 15.95 -0.46
CA THR A 871 18.80 17.23 0.25
C THR A 871 18.96 18.44 -0.66
N GLY A 872 19.73 18.30 -1.76
CA GLY A 872 19.89 19.30 -2.83
C GLY A 872 20.73 20.52 -2.47
N VAL A 873 20.61 20.99 -1.23
CA VAL A 873 21.42 22.04 -0.59
C VAL A 873 22.41 21.45 0.40
N TRP A 874 23.44 22.25 0.72
CA TRP A 874 24.35 21.94 1.82
C TRP A 874 23.62 22.02 3.16
N GLY A 875 23.97 21.15 4.11
CA GLY A 875 23.56 21.27 5.51
C GLY A 875 24.65 21.90 6.37
N TYR A 876 24.29 22.31 7.58
CA TYR A 876 25.21 22.72 8.64
C TYR A 876 24.99 21.83 9.86
N ASP A 877 26.07 21.26 10.39
CA ASP A 877 26.03 20.45 11.61
C ASP A 877 26.70 21.19 12.78
N PRO A 878 25.92 21.81 13.70
CA PRO A 878 26.51 22.53 14.83
C PRO A 878 27.13 21.62 15.90
N ARG A 879 26.93 20.30 15.86
CA ARG A 879 27.28 19.41 17.00
C ARG A 879 28.77 19.04 17.06
N ASP A 880 29.50 19.12 15.96
CA ASP A 880 30.91 18.71 15.87
C ASP A 880 31.90 19.89 15.86
N GLY A 881 31.40 21.11 16.02
CA GLY A 881 32.15 22.35 15.84
C GLY A 881 31.85 23.06 14.52
N GLY A 882 31.05 22.47 13.62
CA GLY A 882 30.41 23.18 12.51
C GLY A 882 30.71 22.61 11.12
N SER A 883 30.59 21.31 10.90
CA SER A 883 30.83 20.73 9.57
C SER A 883 29.70 20.98 8.55
N LEU A 884 30.03 20.76 7.27
CA LEU A 884 29.11 20.90 6.13
C LEU A 884 28.61 19.55 5.65
N VAL A 885 27.28 19.42 5.49
CA VAL A 885 26.64 18.19 5.01
C VAL A 885 26.39 18.29 3.50
N HIS A 886 26.90 17.32 2.75
CA HIS A 886 26.92 17.37 1.28
C HIS A 886 25.50 17.23 0.64
N PRO A 887 25.14 18.05 -0.38
CA PRO A 887 23.81 18.06 -1.03
C PRO A 887 23.39 16.74 -1.70
N GLY A 888 24.32 15.80 -1.86
CA GLY A 888 24.06 14.45 -2.33
C GLY A 888 23.51 13.47 -1.28
N ARG A 889 23.35 13.90 -0.01
CA ARG A 889 22.64 13.11 1.03
C ARG A 889 21.18 12.92 0.64
N ARG A 890 20.55 11.89 1.20
CA ARG A 890 19.11 11.61 1.04
C ARG A 890 18.28 12.50 1.97
N ASP A 891 17.06 12.85 1.58
CA ASP A 891 16.15 13.57 2.48
C ASP A 891 15.66 12.66 3.62
N LEU A 892 15.40 13.24 4.79
CA LEU A 892 14.80 12.58 5.96
C LEU A 892 13.47 11.89 5.65
N LEU A 893 12.75 12.31 4.62
CA LEU A 893 11.47 11.72 4.22
C LEU A 893 11.61 10.72 3.06
N SER A 894 12.83 10.31 2.70
CA SER A 894 13.05 9.21 1.75
C SER A 894 13.23 7.87 2.49
N TYR A 895 12.83 6.77 1.85
CA TYR A 895 13.05 5.40 2.37
C TYR A 895 14.51 4.90 2.24
N CYS A 896 15.51 5.79 2.32
CA CYS A 896 16.85 5.51 1.80
C CYS A 896 18.00 6.12 2.62
N ASP A 897 18.82 5.25 3.20
CA ASP A 897 19.94 5.68 4.03
C ASP A 897 21.22 6.05 3.24
N PRO A 898 22.06 6.96 3.79
CA PRO A 898 21.87 7.73 5.02
C PRO A 898 21.25 9.12 4.78
N GLN A 899 20.33 9.52 5.65
CA GLN A 899 19.41 10.65 5.46
C GLN A 899 19.90 11.96 6.13
N TRP A 900 19.29 13.11 5.79
CA TRP A 900 19.41 14.45 6.40
C TRP A 900 18.23 15.31 5.89
N ILE A 901 17.85 16.42 6.53
CA ILE A 901 16.69 17.23 6.08
C ILE A 901 17.05 18.23 4.95
N SER A 902 16.20 18.40 3.93
CA SER A 902 16.32 19.50 2.94
C SER A 902 15.80 20.85 3.48
N ASP A 903 16.15 21.94 2.81
CA ASP A 903 15.56 23.28 3.02
C ASP A 903 14.03 23.26 2.85
N TYR A 904 13.57 22.52 1.86
CA TYR A 904 12.16 22.30 1.53
C TYR A 904 11.40 21.56 2.65
N SER A 905 11.91 20.40 3.08
CA SER A 905 11.31 19.63 4.18
C SER A 905 11.35 20.41 5.50
N PHE A 906 12.46 21.10 5.78
CA PHE A 906 12.61 21.93 6.99
C PHE A 906 11.61 23.10 7.01
N THR A 907 11.54 23.88 5.92
CA THR A 907 10.67 25.06 5.84
C THR A 907 9.19 24.68 5.90
N THR A 908 8.80 23.59 5.22
CA THR A 908 7.43 23.08 5.23
C THR A 908 7.01 22.65 6.65
N ALA A 909 7.85 21.86 7.34
CA ALA A 909 7.57 21.45 8.72
C ALA A 909 7.55 22.65 9.68
N LEU A 910 8.43 23.63 9.50
CA LEU A 910 8.51 24.83 10.34
C LEU A 910 7.22 25.66 10.21
N ARG A 911 6.84 26.00 8.98
CA ARG A 911 5.63 26.80 8.70
C ARG A 911 4.35 26.04 9.07
N TRP A 912 4.30 24.71 8.89
CA TRP A 912 3.19 23.89 9.41
C TRP A 912 3.08 23.94 10.95
N ARG A 913 4.21 23.83 11.68
CA ARG A 913 4.21 23.90 13.15
C ARG A 913 3.82 25.27 13.71
N LEU A 914 3.98 26.36 12.94
CA LEU A 914 3.44 27.67 13.27
C LEU A 914 1.91 27.76 13.03
N LYS A 915 1.39 26.98 12.08
CA LYS A 915 -0.03 26.90 11.72
C LYS A 915 -0.87 26.04 12.68
N ASP A 916 -0.29 25.00 13.30
CA ASP A 916 -0.93 24.19 14.37
C ASP A 916 -0.27 24.37 15.77
N PRO A 917 -0.38 25.55 16.42
CA PRO A 917 0.36 25.91 17.64
C PRO A 917 -0.23 25.34 18.95
N LEU A 918 -1.08 24.29 18.87
CA LEU A 918 -1.90 23.66 19.91
C LEU A 918 -1.67 24.07 21.39
N GLU A 919 -2.54 24.92 21.93
CA GLU A 919 -2.58 25.19 23.38
C GLU A 919 -2.89 23.90 24.18
N VAL A 920 -1.92 23.43 24.97
CA VAL A 920 -2.12 22.41 26.01
C VAL A 920 -2.77 23.05 27.25
N ARG A 921 -4.04 23.45 27.13
CA ARG A 921 -4.87 23.70 28.32
C ARG A 921 -5.29 22.37 28.94
N ALA A 922 -4.74 22.07 30.11
CA ALA A 922 -5.12 20.90 30.91
C ALA A 922 -6.64 20.89 31.16
N ALA A 923 -7.33 19.86 30.64
CA ALA A 923 -8.78 19.75 30.69
C ALA A 923 -9.25 19.31 32.09
N SER A 924 -9.41 20.28 32.99
CA SER A 924 -9.93 20.07 34.35
C SER A 924 -11.43 19.75 34.34
N ALA A 925 -11.79 18.51 33.99
CA ALA A 925 -13.15 17.98 34.15
C ALA A 925 -13.14 16.44 34.26
N SER A 926 -13.37 15.90 35.46
CA SER A 926 -13.61 14.47 35.68
C SER A 926 -15.05 14.05 35.33
N ALA A 927 -15.43 14.27 34.07
CA ALA A 927 -16.68 13.76 33.52
C ALA A 927 -16.60 12.25 33.34
N ARG A 928 -17.70 11.53 33.62
CA ARG A 928 -17.87 10.15 33.13
C ARG A 928 -18.34 10.22 31.69
N THR A 929 -17.66 9.49 30.81
CA THR A 929 -17.80 9.65 29.37
C THR A 929 -17.73 8.28 28.70
N LEU A 930 -18.73 7.98 27.86
CA LEU A 930 -18.87 6.74 27.11
C LEU A 930 -18.12 6.91 25.79
N ILE A 931 -17.01 6.19 25.61
CA ILE A 931 -16.36 6.11 24.30
C ILE A 931 -17.19 5.22 23.39
N VAL A 932 -17.38 5.66 22.15
CA VAL A 932 -17.94 4.84 21.07
C VAL A 932 -17.17 5.13 19.79
N SER A 933 -16.65 4.09 19.15
CA SER A 933 -16.10 4.15 17.80
C SER A 933 -16.82 3.18 16.87
N GLY A 934 -16.52 3.29 15.59
CA GLY A 934 -17.08 2.44 14.53
C GLY A 934 -16.93 3.12 13.18
N GLY A 935 -17.61 2.59 12.17
CA GLY A 935 -17.44 3.07 10.81
C GLY A 935 -18.29 2.35 9.78
N ALA A 936 -18.00 2.60 8.51
CA ALA A 936 -18.42 1.78 7.38
C ALA A 936 -17.19 1.16 6.70
N ALA A 937 -17.24 -0.12 6.37
CA ALA A 937 -16.25 -0.79 5.55
C ALA A 937 -16.40 -0.38 4.06
N ALA A 938 -15.46 -0.80 3.21
CA ALA A 938 -15.40 -0.47 1.79
C ALA A 938 -16.63 -0.94 0.95
N ASP A 939 -17.40 -1.89 1.47
CA ASP A 939 -18.68 -2.38 0.92
C ASP A 939 -19.91 -1.64 1.49
N GLY A 940 -19.70 -0.63 2.34
CA GLY A 940 -20.74 0.09 3.07
C GLY A 940 -21.22 -0.58 4.35
N ALA A 941 -20.67 -1.75 4.73
CA ALA A 941 -21.10 -2.47 5.93
C ALA A 941 -20.70 -1.71 7.21
N LEU A 942 -21.69 -1.37 8.04
CA LEU A 942 -21.46 -0.64 9.28
C LEU A 942 -20.92 -1.56 10.39
N HIS A 943 -19.92 -1.07 11.13
CA HIS A 943 -19.40 -1.71 12.34
C HIS A 943 -19.47 -0.75 13.55
N LEU A 944 -19.58 -1.32 14.75
CA LEU A 944 -19.51 -0.62 16.03
C LEU A 944 -18.49 -1.29 16.93
N ASP A 945 -17.67 -0.47 17.56
CA ASP A 945 -16.62 -0.87 18.48
C ASP A 945 -17.01 -0.59 19.94
N PRO A 946 -16.41 -1.30 20.91
CA PRO A 946 -16.90 -1.31 22.29
C PRO A 946 -16.76 0.08 22.94
N ALA A 947 -17.82 0.77 23.38
CA ALA A 947 -18.67 0.39 24.50
C ALA A 947 -18.30 0.78 25.95
N PHE A 948 -17.24 1.55 26.28
CA PHE A 948 -16.76 1.65 27.68
C PHE A 948 -16.80 3.07 28.29
N VAL A 949 -16.94 3.13 29.62
CA VAL A 949 -17.03 4.40 30.38
C VAL A 949 -15.68 4.76 30.99
N VAL A 950 -15.13 5.90 30.57
CA VAL A 950 -13.87 6.48 31.07
C VAL A 950 -14.11 7.75 31.89
N ALA A 951 -13.08 8.19 32.62
CA ALA A 951 -13.04 9.48 33.29
C ALA A 951 -12.32 10.54 32.41
N ALA A 952 -12.86 10.83 31.23
CA ALA A 952 -12.29 11.75 30.24
C ALA A 952 -13.26 12.88 29.86
N PRO A 953 -12.78 14.02 29.33
CA PRO A 953 -13.65 15.08 28.82
C PRO A 953 -14.53 14.58 27.66
N PRO A 954 -15.79 15.01 27.55
CA PRO A 954 -16.64 14.63 26.43
C PRO A 954 -16.23 15.33 25.12
N ILE A 955 -16.21 14.56 24.04
CA ILE A 955 -15.93 14.96 22.66
C ILE A 955 -17.15 14.54 21.83
N LEU A 956 -18.03 15.51 21.60
CA LEU A 956 -19.25 15.36 20.80
C LEU A 956 -18.96 15.61 19.31
N PRO A 957 -19.75 15.03 18.37
CA PRO A 957 -19.58 15.30 16.95
C PRO A 957 -19.74 16.78 16.62
N GLY A 958 -18.77 17.33 15.88
CA GLY A 958 -18.69 18.77 15.57
C GLY A 958 -19.67 19.26 14.50
N SER A 959 -20.13 18.37 13.61
CA SER A 959 -21.08 18.67 12.53
C SER A 959 -22.15 17.58 12.40
N PRO A 960 -23.43 17.93 12.16
CA PRO A 960 -24.52 16.97 12.02
C PRO A 960 -24.68 16.46 10.58
N GLY A 961 -24.65 15.13 10.40
CA GLY A 961 -24.67 14.48 9.09
C GLY A 961 -25.70 13.36 8.93
N PRO A 962 -25.52 12.46 7.94
CA PRO A 962 -26.48 11.42 7.59
C PRO A 962 -26.43 10.19 8.52
N TYR A 963 -25.39 10.05 9.34
CA TYR A 963 -25.28 8.95 10.30
C TYR A 963 -25.89 9.34 11.65
N ALA A 964 -26.41 8.36 12.38
CA ALA A 964 -26.94 8.53 13.73
C ALA A 964 -26.53 7.38 14.65
N LEU A 965 -25.93 7.73 15.80
CA LEU A 965 -25.60 6.83 16.90
C LEU A 965 -26.64 7.02 18.01
N THR A 966 -27.36 5.94 18.32
CA THR A 966 -28.55 5.96 19.19
C THR A 966 -28.41 4.94 20.32
N GLY A 967 -28.65 5.37 21.56
CA GLY A 967 -28.66 4.49 22.73
C GLY A 967 -30.07 4.05 23.10
N HIS A 968 -30.25 2.76 23.40
CA HIS A 968 -31.55 2.15 23.71
C HIS A 968 -31.59 1.48 25.08
N ARG A 969 -32.78 1.50 25.70
CA ARG A 969 -33.11 0.72 26.90
C ARG A 969 -33.41 -0.74 26.57
N ALA A 970 -33.47 -1.57 27.62
CA ALA A 970 -33.87 -2.98 27.52
C ALA A 970 -35.32 -3.20 27.03
N ASP A 971 -36.17 -2.15 27.00
CA ASP A 971 -37.50 -2.17 26.38
C ASP A 971 -37.52 -1.64 24.92
N GLY A 972 -36.35 -1.29 24.37
CA GLY A 972 -36.16 -0.71 23.04
C GLY A 972 -36.31 0.82 22.98
N SER A 973 -36.76 1.49 24.04
CA SER A 973 -36.94 2.95 24.03
C SER A 973 -35.62 3.72 23.97
N GLU A 974 -35.62 4.86 23.29
CA GLU A 974 -34.44 5.71 23.12
C GLU A 974 -34.01 6.39 24.43
N LEU A 975 -32.69 6.48 24.64
CA LEU A 975 -32.01 7.22 25.71
C LEU A 975 -31.36 8.50 25.18
N PHE A 976 -30.78 8.43 23.98
CA PHE A 976 -30.17 9.53 23.25
C PHE A 976 -30.03 9.16 21.77
N SER A 977 -29.91 10.18 20.91
CA SER A 977 -29.47 10.04 19.52
C SER A 977 -28.56 11.21 19.14
N PHE A 978 -27.38 10.91 18.58
CA PHE A 978 -26.42 11.89 18.07
C PHE A 978 -26.26 11.71 16.56
N ARG A 979 -26.43 12.79 15.78
CA ARG A 979 -26.24 12.80 14.32
C ARG A 979 -24.89 13.38 13.94
N PHE A 980 -24.25 12.82 12.92
CA PHE A 980 -22.89 13.18 12.53
C PHE A 980 -22.54 12.83 11.09
N ASP A 981 -21.53 13.51 10.55
CA ASP A 981 -20.80 13.09 9.36
C ASP A 981 -19.64 12.16 9.77
N MET A 982 -19.47 11.06 9.03
CA MET A 982 -18.43 10.07 9.26
C MET A 982 -17.25 10.35 8.32
N ALA A 983 -16.02 10.37 8.84
CA ALA A 983 -14.86 10.74 8.05
C ALA A 983 -14.47 9.59 7.10
N VAL A 984 -14.33 9.87 5.81
CA VAL A 984 -13.80 8.92 4.82
C VAL A 984 -12.28 8.79 4.99
N SER A 985 -11.73 7.61 4.72
CA SER A 985 -10.28 7.38 4.80
C SER A 985 -9.57 7.84 3.51
N ALA A 986 -8.45 8.55 3.67
CA ALA A 986 -7.69 9.18 2.58
C ALA A 986 -6.93 8.20 1.67
N ASP A 987 -6.81 6.93 2.06
CA ASP A 987 -6.25 5.85 1.23
C ASP A 987 -7.20 5.37 0.12
N GLY A 988 -8.45 5.86 0.11
CA GLY A 988 -9.40 5.65 -0.99
C GLY A 988 -9.90 4.20 -1.14
N ASP A 989 -9.69 3.35 -0.13
CA ASP A 989 -10.09 1.94 -0.17
C ASP A 989 -11.62 1.76 -0.10
N GLY A 990 -12.33 2.78 0.42
CA GLY A 990 -13.78 2.85 0.59
C GLY A 990 -14.25 2.96 2.05
N ARG A 991 -13.35 2.80 3.03
CA ARG A 991 -13.68 2.87 4.46
C ARG A 991 -13.99 4.29 4.93
N SER A 992 -14.79 4.37 6.00
CA SER A 992 -15.03 5.58 6.78
C SER A 992 -15.18 5.24 8.26
N GLY A 993 -14.85 6.16 9.16
CA GLY A 993 -14.83 5.91 10.60
C GLY A 993 -15.13 7.12 11.49
N PHE A 994 -15.35 6.86 12.77
CA PHE A 994 -15.50 7.86 13.82
C PHE A 994 -15.03 7.32 15.18
N VAL A 995 -14.64 8.25 16.06
CA VAL A 995 -14.49 8.03 17.50
C VAL A 995 -15.16 9.19 18.22
N MET A 996 -15.98 8.91 19.22
CA MET A 996 -16.71 9.90 20.03
C MET A 996 -16.59 9.59 21.51
N ALA A 997 -16.69 10.63 22.33
CA ALA A 997 -16.66 10.54 23.78
C ALA A 997 -17.93 11.22 24.35
N LEU A 998 -18.99 10.45 24.58
CA LEU A 998 -20.33 10.94 24.90
C LEU A 998 -20.49 11.16 26.43
N PRO A 999 -20.92 12.33 26.92
CA PRO A 999 -21.02 12.60 28.36
C PRO A 999 -22.12 11.73 28.99
N VAL A 1000 -21.74 10.84 29.91
CA VAL A 1000 -22.66 9.90 30.55
C VAL A 1000 -23.59 10.64 31.50
N GLN A 1001 -24.88 10.69 31.15
CA GLN A 1001 -25.91 11.10 32.09
C GLN A 1001 -26.16 9.97 33.09
N THR A 1002 -26.38 10.30 34.36
CA THR A 1002 -26.57 9.32 35.46
C THR A 1002 -27.73 8.34 35.23
N ALA A 1003 -28.71 8.70 34.39
CA ALA A 1003 -29.78 7.78 33.96
C ALA A 1003 -29.25 6.66 33.03
N TRP A 1004 -28.29 6.96 32.15
CA TRP A 1004 -27.78 5.99 31.18
C TRP A 1004 -26.96 4.87 31.84
N GLU A 1005 -26.30 5.15 32.97
CA GLU A 1005 -25.42 4.20 33.69
C GLU A 1005 -26.10 2.87 34.06
N SER A 1006 -27.43 2.87 34.22
CA SER A 1006 -28.23 1.68 34.53
C SER A 1006 -29.34 1.38 33.52
N GLU A 1007 -29.66 2.29 32.60
CA GLU A 1007 -30.71 2.12 31.59
C GLU A 1007 -30.19 1.66 30.21
N LEU A 1008 -28.92 1.91 29.87
CA LEU A 1008 -28.36 1.60 28.54
C LEU A 1008 -28.14 0.09 28.33
N ALA A 1009 -28.84 -0.48 27.34
CA ALA A 1009 -28.85 -1.90 27.02
C ALA A 1009 -28.29 -2.23 25.62
N SER A 1010 -28.45 -1.34 24.63
CA SER A 1010 -27.78 -1.45 23.34
C SER A 1010 -27.47 -0.10 22.70
N LEU A 1011 -26.53 -0.10 21.76
CA LEU A 1011 -26.15 1.04 20.92
C LEU A 1011 -26.38 0.67 19.46
N VAL A 1012 -27.02 1.55 18.70
CA VAL A 1012 -27.30 1.38 17.27
C VAL A 1012 -26.63 2.50 16.49
N LEU A 1013 -25.73 2.12 15.58
CA LEU A 1013 -25.21 3.01 14.54
C LEU A 1013 -26.08 2.80 13.29
N SER A 1014 -26.51 3.88 12.68
CA SER A 1014 -27.35 3.88 11.48
C SER A 1014 -26.89 4.93 10.48
N GLY A 1015 -27.14 4.70 9.19
CA GLY A 1015 -26.76 5.60 8.11
C GLY A 1015 -27.22 5.10 6.73
N PRO A 1016 -26.70 5.68 5.63
CA PRO A 1016 -27.14 5.33 4.27
C PRO A 1016 -26.99 3.84 3.89
N GLY A 1017 -25.98 3.15 4.45
CA GLY A 1017 -25.74 1.72 4.23
C GLY A 1017 -26.56 0.76 5.11
N GLY A 1018 -27.40 1.26 6.02
CA GLY A 1018 -28.22 0.44 6.93
C GLY A 1018 -27.95 0.75 8.41
N SER A 1019 -27.85 -0.29 9.24
CA SER A 1019 -27.58 -0.14 10.68
C SER A 1019 -26.92 -1.37 11.30
N VAL A 1020 -26.05 -1.15 12.30
CA VAL A 1020 -25.45 -2.19 13.15
C VAL A 1020 -25.83 -1.94 14.61
N GLU A 1021 -26.15 -3.01 15.34
CA GLU A 1021 -26.51 -2.95 16.76
C GLU A 1021 -25.46 -3.68 17.60
N MET A 1022 -25.00 -3.00 18.66
CA MET A 1022 -24.08 -3.51 19.65
C MET A 1022 -24.81 -3.76 20.97
N ARG A 1023 -24.95 -5.04 21.33
CA ARG A 1023 -25.48 -5.55 22.61
C ARG A 1023 -24.72 -6.80 23.07
N GLU A 1024 -24.94 -7.20 24.33
CA GLU A 1024 -24.49 -8.48 24.86
C GLU A 1024 -25.00 -9.65 23.99
N GLY A 1025 -24.12 -10.56 23.59
CA GLY A 1025 -24.48 -11.66 22.68
C GLY A 1025 -24.74 -11.27 21.21
N SER A 1026 -24.27 -10.11 20.74
CA SER A 1026 -24.16 -9.81 19.30
C SER A 1026 -23.15 -10.74 18.60
N ALA A 1027 -23.02 -10.63 17.27
CA ALA A 1027 -21.91 -11.25 16.52
C ALA A 1027 -20.97 -10.14 16.02
N PRO A 1028 -19.63 -10.23 16.21
CA PRO A 1028 -18.91 -11.26 16.98
C PRO A 1028 -19.32 -11.31 18.47
N PRO A 1029 -19.24 -12.49 19.13
CA PRO A 1029 -19.74 -12.69 20.49
C PRO A 1029 -19.02 -11.80 21.50
N MET A 1030 -19.78 -10.87 22.10
CA MET A 1030 -19.26 -9.94 23.11
C MET A 1030 -19.75 -10.24 24.52
N ALA A 1031 -18.87 -10.04 25.49
CA ALA A 1031 -19.15 -10.11 26.92
C ALA A 1031 -18.86 -8.77 27.61
N VAL A 1032 -19.79 -8.29 28.44
CA VAL A 1032 -19.70 -6.98 29.12
C VAL A 1032 -19.31 -7.21 30.59
N LEU A 1033 -18.07 -6.86 30.97
CA LEU A 1033 -17.65 -6.91 32.36
C LEU A 1033 -18.31 -5.75 33.13
N ARG A 1034 -19.00 -6.08 34.23
CA ARG A 1034 -19.65 -5.09 35.10
C ARG A 1034 -19.13 -5.16 36.53
N ASP A 1035 -19.06 -4.01 37.16
CA ASP A 1035 -18.79 -3.86 38.59
C ASP A 1035 -19.90 -4.52 39.43
N PRO A 1036 -19.56 -5.48 40.33
CA PRO A 1036 -20.59 -6.20 41.11
C PRO A 1036 -21.34 -5.36 42.15
N GLY A 1037 -20.81 -4.18 42.52
CA GLY A 1037 -21.40 -3.28 43.53
C GLY A 1037 -22.14 -2.07 42.93
N THR A 1038 -21.75 -1.61 41.74
CA THR A 1038 -22.35 -0.43 41.08
C THR A 1038 -23.08 -0.76 39.76
N GLY A 1039 -22.81 -1.91 39.12
CA GLY A 1039 -23.35 -2.28 37.81
C GLY A 1039 -22.66 -1.61 36.61
N GLU A 1040 -21.72 -0.70 36.88
CA GLU A 1040 -20.95 0.05 35.88
C GLU A 1040 -20.17 -0.88 34.94
N VAL A 1041 -20.17 -0.59 33.64
CA VAL A 1041 -19.33 -1.30 32.66
C VAL A 1041 -17.85 -0.99 32.93
N ARG A 1042 -17.04 -2.03 33.05
CA ARG A 1042 -15.60 -1.95 33.36
C ARG A 1042 -14.70 -2.36 32.19
N ALA A 1043 -15.19 -3.26 31.34
CA ALA A 1043 -14.56 -3.67 30.08
C ALA A 1043 -15.62 -4.31 29.17
N ILE A 1044 -15.32 -4.41 27.88
CA ILE A 1044 -16.05 -5.28 26.94
C ILE A 1044 -15.01 -6.13 26.21
N PHE A 1045 -15.28 -7.43 26.12
CA PHE A 1045 -14.45 -8.38 25.39
C PHE A 1045 -15.14 -8.78 24.08
N ARG A 1046 -14.36 -9.05 23.03
CA ARG A 1046 -14.79 -9.66 21.76
C ARG A 1046 -14.35 -11.11 21.66
N ASP A 1047 -15.00 -11.86 20.76
CA ASP A 1047 -14.77 -13.27 20.43
C ASP A 1047 -14.56 -14.25 21.59
N LEU A 1048 -15.07 -13.90 22.78
CA LEU A 1048 -14.86 -14.67 24.00
C LEU A 1048 -15.75 -15.93 23.97
N PRO A 1049 -15.16 -17.15 24.05
CA PRO A 1049 -15.92 -18.38 23.89
C PRO A 1049 -16.97 -18.55 24.99
N ALA A 1050 -18.22 -18.81 24.57
CA ALA A 1050 -19.39 -18.82 25.45
C ALA A 1050 -19.26 -19.89 26.57
N GLY A 1051 -18.96 -19.45 27.79
CA GLY A 1051 -18.75 -20.35 28.93
C GLY A 1051 -18.35 -19.61 30.22
N PRO A 1052 -18.00 -20.37 31.28
CA PRO A 1052 -17.68 -19.80 32.60
C PRO A 1052 -16.50 -18.82 32.65
N LEU A 1053 -15.65 -18.80 31.61
CA LEU A 1053 -14.44 -17.96 31.51
C LEU A 1053 -14.73 -16.46 31.60
N ALA A 1054 -15.94 -16.02 31.20
CA ALA A 1054 -16.37 -14.63 31.37
C ALA A 1054 -16.35 -14.15 32.84
N GLY A 1055 -16.44 -15.06 33.82
CA GLY A 1055 -16.32 -14.75 35.25
C GLY A 1055 -14.88 -14.71 35.78
N SER A 1056 -13.91 -15.33 35.07
CA SER A 1056 -12.51 -15.44 35.51
C SER A 1056 -11.56 -14.47 34.80
N ALA A 1057 -12.00 -13.79 33.74
CA ALA A 1057 -11.19 -12.81 33.00
C ALA A 1057 -10.65 -11.66 33.89
N ALA A 1058 -11.31 -11.36 35.01
CA ALA A 1058 -10.86 -10.36 35.99
C ALA A 1058 -9.62 -10.77 36.83
N GLU A 1059 -9.20 -12.05 36.79
CA GLU A 1059 -8.05 -12.57 37.54
C GLU A 1059 -6.91 -13.11 36.64
N ALA A 1060 -7.13 -13.18 35.32
CA ALA A 1060 -6.19 -13.78 34.37
C ALA A 1060 -4.98 -12.87 34.09
N ARG A 1061 -3.76 -13.44 34.12
CA ARG A 1061 -2.49 -12.71 33.87
C ARG A 1061 -2.00 -12.73 32.42
N ALA A 1062 -2.76 -13.35 31.52
CA ALA A 1062 -2.57 -13.30 30.07
C ALA A 1062 -3.91 -13.66 29.40
N PRO A 1063 -4.25 -13.07 28.24
CA PRO A 1063 -5.30 -13.59 27.36
C PRO A 1063 -4.86 -14.93 26.73
N GLU A 1064 -5.83 -15.76 26.32
CA GLU A 1064 -5.54 -16.91 25.45
C GLU A 1064 -5.40 -16.47 23.98
N PRO A 1065 -4.72 -17.24 23.11
CA PRO A 1065 -4.55 -16.88 21.70
C PRO A 1065 -5.90 -16.75 20.97
N GLY A 1066 -6.12 -15.62 20.28
CA GLY A 1066 -7.39 -15.32 19.60
C GLY A 1066 -8.42 -14.60 20.45
N LEU A 1067 -8.02 -13.95 21.54
CA LEU A 1067 -8.87 -13.06 22.35
C LEU A 1067 -8.44 -11.59 22.17
N ASP A 1068 -9.25 -10.81 21.45
CA ASP A 1068 -9.15 -9.34 21.38
C ASP A 1068 -9.30 -8.72 22.77
N VAL A 1069 -8.29 -8.00 23.27
CA VAL A 1069 -8.38 -7.28 24.55
C VAL A 1069 -7.85 -5.85 24.46
N LEU A 1070 -8.78 -4.89 24.42
CA LEU A 1070 -8.51 -3.47 24.68
C LEU A 1070 -8.60 -3.19 26.19
N VAL A 1071 -7.46 -3.00 26.86
CA VAL A 1071 -7.40 -2.52 28.25
C VAL A 1071 -6.67 -1.17 28.30
N SER A 1072 -7.38 -0.09 28.64
CA SER A 1072 -6.69 1.09 29.19
C SER A 1072 -6.26 0.76 30.62
N THR A 1073 -4.95 0.82 30.87
CA THR A 1073 -4.36 0.62 32.20
C THR A 1073 -4.53 1.84 33.13
N GLY A 1074 -5.23 2.89 32.66
CA GLY A 1074 -5.59 4.08 33.46
C GLY A 1074 -6.71 3.86 34.48
N LEU A 1075 -7.33 2.68 34.55
CA LEU A 1075 -8.33 2.36 35.58
C LEU A 1075 -7.69 2.26 36.99
N PRO A 1076 -8.20 2.99 38.00
CA PRO A 1076 -7.68 2.93 39.36
C PRO A 1076 -7.69 1.51 39.96
N ARG A 1077 -6.70 1.22 40.82
CA ARG A 1077 -6.46 -0.14 41.33
C ARG A 1077 -7.65 -0.68 42.12
N ALA A 1078 -7.95 -1.96 41.93
CA ALA A 1078 -8.87 -2.74 42.78
C ALA A 1078 -8.46 -2.77 44.28
N GLU A 1079 -7.26 -2.29 44.61
CA GLU A 1079 -6.80 -2.02 45.96
C GLU A 1079 -7.64 -0.98 46.73
N ASP A 1080 -8.34 -0.09 46.03
CA ASP A 1080 -9.27 0.89 46.62
C ASP A 1080 -10.71 0.36 46.76
N TRP A 1081 -11.00 -0.84 46.22
CA TRP A 1081 -12.31 -1.49 46.27
C TRP A 1081 -12.49 -2.42 47.49
N ARG A 1082 -11.51 -2.46 48.40
CA ARG A 1082 -11.34 -3.55 49.38
C ARG A 1082 -12.49 -3.73 50.36
N ARG A 1083 -13.30 -4.78 50.15
CA ARG A 1083 -13.70 -5.68 51.25
C ARG A 1083 -13.96 -7.12 50.84
#